data_AF-A0A0D0VQ04-F1
#
_entry.id   AF-A0A0D0VQ04-F1
#
_cell.length_a   1.000
_cell.length_b   1.000
_cell.length_c   1.000
_cell.angle_alpha   90.00
_cell.angle_beta   90.00
_cell.angle_gamma   90.00
#
_symmetry.space_group_name_H-M   'P 1'
#
loop_
_entity.id
_entity.type
_entity.pdbx_description
1 polymer ?
#
loop_
_entity_poly.entity_id
_entity_poly.type
_entity_poly.pdbx_seq_one_letter_code
_entity_poly.pdbx_strand_id
1 'polypeptide(L)'
;MPVTPAPTLGKRSSADADLHTPSSRKHLSTLTSTVTSLERTNHTLQQRESRLAAQVEEQRLEIERLKNERYELFEAKMEERRKGEQAEQLWAEDRLVLTGEVALLRERNLALTNSLEELRSQHTVLSTRHASLAQSSENEISLLQARTAELERERNSLKAWENKAKSLSIELEGERARKVTEDGERETDDALQKEVKRQSANLAAVWRENEALKSEVHTLRHEKKSIDGVERAAKEVERALHEEIRVLQEQLERARRDMDSLTQTLPDPASTEPSEIATLRTRLSTLSTLHSQTTTLLVQRESTIRDLRARLADLAGSSKDALSEMSQRATEAERELRWAKEGRENAERRERLVRKELEAVRRQLATVPGSFAGSSDPERVKELESLVQSYKTTLEEIHRDSRDAEERIAKGMGLVKSQDLDKAQEKISQLEEEIAGLSSSVSDLTSSNTALTAEVTNLMQRVASGEFNPAYERCLELRNNPARKIWGIRKQELDDLKAENGELLERLAELDGLLASSQAGAGASGGGGAVPARERMVPRSSYDRLKAEKEELEKAHAKRLQRLKEIFTHKSKEFLEAVYSLLGWRIKFDESGSDIRLTSMYAPKGKNGLTIKFTSSEGHFGTMQMSGMMARSLEESRQFWVVERQSVPGFLAQVTTEMFEKTTIGRAAGYVGLG
;
A
#
# COMPACT_ATOMS: atom_id res chain seq x y z
N MET A 1 10.99 -91.36 43.93
CA MET A 1 10.73 -92.56 43.10
C MET A 1 11.87 -92.67 42.10
N PRO A 2 12.69 -93.75 42.08
CA PRO A 2 13.20 -94.55 43.22
C PRO A 2 14.25 -93.72 44.00
N VAL A 3 15.08 -94.16 44.96
CA VAL A 3 15.03 -95.29 45.93
C VAL A 3 15.50 -96.71 45.51
N THR A 4 16.82 -96.94 45.45
CA THR A 4 17.52 -98.25 45.53
C THR A 4 18.96 -98.04 46.07
N PRO A 5 19.63 -99.04 46.68
CA PRO A 5 20.12 -98.82 48.05
C PRO A 5 21.65 -98.87 48.26
N ALA A 6 22.09 -98.33 49.40
CA ALA A 6 23.44 -98.55 49.92
C ALA A 6 23.61 -100.00 50.44
N PRO A 7 24.74 -100.67 50.20
CA PRO A 7 25.02 -101.98 50.78
C PRO A 7 25.38 -101.84 52.27
N THR A 8 24.71 -102.63 53.12
CA THR A 8 24.87 -102.58 54.57
C THR A 8 26.01 -103.45 55.09
N LEU A 9 26.88 -102.83 55.90
CA LEU A 9 27.55 -103.41 57.08
C LEU A 9 28.24 -104.78 56.95
N GLY A 10 29.55 -104.73 56.67
CA GLY A 10 30.49 -105.69 57.25
C GLY A 10 30.84 -105.30 58.70
N LYS A 11 30.02 -105.68 59.69
CA LYS A 11 30.41 -105.56 61.11
C LYS A 11 31.60 -106.49 61.39
N ARG A 12 32.81 -105.94 61.53
CA ARG A 12 33.92 -106.66 62.18
C ARG A 12 34.02 -106.21 63.63
N SER A 13 33.96 -107.18 64.52
CA SER A 13 34.17 -107.00 65.96
C SER A 13 35.56 -106.41 66.23
N SER A 14 35.63 -105.45 67.15
CA SER A 14 36.88 -105.04 67.78
C SER A 14 37.38 -106.16 68.71
N ALA A 15 38.28 -106.99 68.22
CA ALA A 15 39.09 -107.89 69.03
C ALA A 15 40.52 -107.86 68.49
N ASP A 16 41.45 -107.46 69.36
CA ASP A 16 42.91 -107.59 69.29
C ASP A 16 43.61 -107.26 67.96
N ALA A 17 44.07 -106.01 67.87
CA ALA A 17 45.19 -105.63 67.02
C ALA A 17 46.15 -104.73 67.83
N ASP A 18 47.28 -105.30 68.26
CA ASP A 18 48.27 -104.64 69.10
C ASP A 18 48.71 -103.25 68.60
N LEU A 19 48.48 -102.23 69.42
CA LEU A 19 48.85 -100.82 69.16
C LEU A 19 50.36 -100.53 69.28
N HIS A 20 51.20 -101.57 69.25
CA HIS A 20 52.64 -101.52 69.51
C HIS A 20 53.50 -102.13 68.40
N THR A 21 53.06 -102.07 67.13
CA THR A 21 53.94 -102.32 65.97
C THR A 21 54.45 -101.01 65.34
N PRO A 22 55.75 -100.89 65.00
CA PRO A 22 56.32 -99.66 64.44
C PRO A 22 55.82 -99.33 63.04
N SER A 23 55.21 -100.30 62.33
CA SER A 23 54.58 -100.07 61.02
C SER A 23 53.26 -99.30 61.15
N SER A 24 52.37 -99.72 62.07
CA SER A 24 51.08 -99.06 62.30
C SER A 24 51.24 -97.58 62.70
N ARG A 25 52.22 -97.27 63.57
CA ARG A 25 52.55 -95.88 63.93
C ARG A 25 53.05 -95.04 62.76
N LYS A 26 53.81 -95.62 61.82
CA LYS A 26 54.23 -94.92 60.60
C LYS A 26 53.04 -94.63 59.69
N HIS A 27 52.14 -95.60 59.48
CA HIS A 27 50.93 -95.39 58.69
C HIS A 27 49.99 -94.34 59.31
N LEU A 28 49.76 -94.38 60.62
CA LEU A 28 49.03 -93.34 61.35
C LEU A 28 49.72 -91.97 61.22
N SER A 29 51.04 -91.89 61.38
CA SER A 29 51.80 -90.65 61.19
C SER A 29 51.62 -90.10 59.77
N THR A 30 51.74 -90.94 58.74
CA THR A 30 51.53 -90.51 57.35
C THR A 30 50.10 -90.05 57.09
N LEU A 31 49.09 -90.73 57.66
CA LEU A 31 47.70 -90.32 57.58
C LEU A 31 47.46 -88.99 58.29
N THR A 32 48.03 -88.76 59.48
CA THR A 32 47.93 -87.44 60.14
C THR A 32 48.64 -86.33 59.36
N SER A 33 49.75 -86.62 58.67
CA SER A 33 50.39 -85.63 57.80
C SER A 33 49.61 -85.34 56.51
N THR A 34 48.94 -86.34 55.92
CA THR A 34 48.07 -86.10 54.76
C THR A 34 46.78 -85.40 55.16
N VAL A 35 46.17 -85.76 56.30
CA VAL A 35 45.00 -85.05 56.84
C VAL A 35 45.33 -83.60 57.16
N THR A 36 46.40 -83.31 57.90
CA THR A 36 46.79 -81.91 58.18
C THR A 36 47.22 -81.13 56.93
N SER A 37 47.77 -81.80 55.91
CA SER A 37 48.01 -81.19 54.59
C SER A 37 46.68 -80.87 53.88
N LEU A 38 45.73 -81.81 53.88
CA LEU A 38 44.41 -81.63 53.29
C LEU A 38 43.61 -80.53 54.00
N GLU A 39 43.63 -80.48 55.33
CA GLU A 39 43.04 -79.41 56.14
C GLU A 39 43.64 -78.05 55.79
N ARG A 40 44.97 -77.95 55.65
CA ARG A 40 45.63 -76.72 55.18
C ARG A 40 45.18 -76.33 53.77
N THR A 41 45.12 -77.28 52.83
CA THR A 41 44.64 -76.99 51.47
C THR A 41 43.16 -76.62 51.43
N ASN A 42 42.32 -77.23 52.26
CA ASN A 42 40.90 -76.90 52.38
C ASN A 42 40.74 -75.50 52.96
N HIS A 43 41.51 -75.14 53.99
CA HIS A 43 41.52 -73.80 54.54
C HIS A 43 42.02 -72.74 53.54
N THR A 44 43.07 -73.02 52.75
CA THR A 44 43.51 -72.08 51.70
C THR A 44 42.51 -71.96 50.54
N LEU A 45 41.80 -73.05 50.21
CA LEU A 45 40.69 -73.01 49.24
C LEU A 45 39.50 -72.21 49.78
N GLN A 46 39.08 -72.41 51.03
CA GLN A 46 38.04 -71.62 51.70
C GLN A 46 38.40 -70.13 51.76
N GLN A 47 39.65 -69.78 52.08
CA GLN A 47 40.14 -68.40 52.01
C GLN A 47 40.15 -67.84 50.58
N ARG A 48 40.37 -68.68 49.57
CA ARG A 48 40.32 -68.26 48.16
C ARG A 48 38.88 -68.08 47.68
N GLU A 49 37.98 -68.98 48.07
CA GLU A 49 36.54 -68.87 47.78
C GLU A 49 35.94 -67.63 48.46
N SER A 50 36.26 -67.35 49.73
CA SER A 50 35.77 -66.14 50.40
C SER A 50 36.29 -64.85 49.78
N ARG A 51 37.56 -64.83 49.32
CA ARG A 51 38.13 -63.69 48.56
C ARG A 51 37.46 -63.52 47.20
N LEU A 52 37.23 -64.61 46.45
CA LEU A 52 36.56 -64.56 45.15
C LEU A 52 35.09 -64.16 45.30
N ALA A 53 34.39 -64.64 46.33
CA ALA A 53 33.03 -64.23 46.65
C ALA A 53 32.95 -62.73 46.98
N ALA A 54 33.88 -62.21 47.80
CA ALA A 54 33.96 -60.78 48.08
C ALA A 54 34.22 -59.95 46.81
N GLN A 55 35.11 -60.39 45.92
CA GLN A 55 35.36 -59.73 44.63
C GLN A 55 34.14 -59.77 43.70
N VAL A 56 33.36 -60.86 43.69
CA VAL A 56 32.12 -60.96 42.91
C VAL A 56 31.05 -60.03 43.45
N GLU A 57 30.91 -59.88 44.78
CA GLU A 57 29.97 -58.91 45.35
C GLU A 57 30.41 -57.45 45.14
N GLU A 58 31.71 -57.16 45.24
CA GLU A 58 32.26 -55.84 44.89
C GLU A 58 31.99 -55.48 43.42
N GLN A 59 32.22 -56.42 42.50
CA GLN A 59 31.90 -56.25 41.08
C GLN A 59 30.38 -56.11 40.83
N ARG A 60 29.52 -56.80 41.59
CA ARG A 60 28.06 -56.64 41.50
C ARG A 60 27.64 -55.23 41.91
N LEU A 61 28.13 -54.74 43.06
CA LEU A 61 27.83 -53.39 43.55
C LEU A 61 28.32 -52.31 42.58
N GLU A 62 29.49 -52.50 41.98
CA GLU A 62 30.03 -51.58 40.97
C GLU A 62 29.23 -51.61 39.67
N ILE A 63 28.79 -52.79 39.21
CA ILE A 63 27.89 -52.93 38.06
C ILE A 63 26.55 -52.23 38.32
N GLU A 64 25.97 -52.34 39.53
CA GLU A 64 24.74 -51.62 39.87
C GLU A 64 24.95 -50.10 39.96
N ARG A 65 26.10 -49.61 40.47
CA ARG A 65 26.47 -48.18 40.37
C ARG A 65 26.50 -47.70 38.92
N LEU A 66 27.30 -48.37 38.08
CA LEU A 66 27.48 -47.97 36.68
C LEU A 66 26.19 -48.08 35.86
N LYS A 67 25.28 -48.99 36.22
CA LYS A 67 23.91 -49.02 35.67
C LYS A 67 23.13 -47.77 36.06
N ASN A 68 23.08 -47.43 37.35
CA ASN A 68 22.32 -46.28 37.86
C ASN A 68 22.86 -44.97 37.25
N GLU A 69 24.18 -44.76 37.26
CA GLU A 69 24.82 -43.62 36.60
C GLU A 69 24.49 -43.57 35.09
N ARG A 70 24.46 -44.72 34.40
CA ARG A 70 24.05 -44.79 32.99
C ARG A 70 22.57 -44.44 32.79
N TYR A 71 21.68 -44.82 33.70
CA TYR A 71 20.27 -44.44 33.66
C TYR A 71 20.10 -42.94 33.88
N GLU A 72 20.73 -42.36 34.91
CA GLU A 72 20.71 -40.92 35.20
C GLU A 72 21.26 -40.10 34.02
N LEU A 73 22.39 -40.52 33.42
CA LEU A 73 22.95 -39.87 32.23
C LEU A 73 22.05 -40.01 30.99
N PHE A 74 21.31 -41.12 30.87
CA PHE A 74 20.35 -41.30 29.78
C PHE A 74 19.12 -40.40 29.96
N GLU A 75 18.55 -40.35 31.17
CA GLU A 75 17.42 -39.47 31.50
C GLU A 75 17.79 -37.99 31.34
N ALA A 76 18.95 -37.57 31.85
CA ALA A 76 19.46 -36.21 31.69
C ALA A 76 19.60 -35.84 30.20
N LYS A 77 20.16 -36.74 29.38
CA LYS A 77 20.29 -36.54 27.92
C LYS A 77 18.93 -36.47 27.20
N MET A 78 17.95 -37.27 27.63
CA MET A 78 16.60 -37.22 27.08
C MET A 78 15.87 -35.92 27.48
N GLU A 79 16.06 -35.44 28.71
CA GLU A 79 15.52 -34.16 29.17
C GLU A 79 16.18 -32.95 28.48
N GLU A 80 17.50 -32.95 28.27
CA GLU A 80 18.16 -31.92 27.45
C GLU A 80 17.65 -31.93 26.02
N ARG A 81 17.48 -33.11 25.41
CA ARG A 81 16.90 -33.23 24.07
C ARG A 81 15.47 -32.67 24.02
N ARG A 82 14.62 -33.05 24.97
CA ARG A 82 13.23 -32.57 25.08
C ARG A 82 13.15 -31.06 25.26
N LYS A 83 14.05 -30.48 26.06
CA LYS A 83 14.17 -29.01 26.23
C LYS A 83 14.65 -28.33 24.95
N GLY A 84 15.59 -28.95 24.22
CA GLY A 84 16.03 -28.49 22.90
C GLY A 84 14.88 -28.48 21.88
N GLU A 85 14.17 -29.60 21.75
CA GLU A 85 13.02 -29.73 20.84
C GLU A 85 11.90 -28.73 21.19
N GLN A 86 11.63 -28.47 22.48
CA GLN A 86 10.69 -27.42 22.91
C GLN A 86 11.19 -26.00 22.61
N ALA A 87 12.47 -25.71 22.80
CA ALA A 87 13.05 -24.41 22.47
C ALA A 87 13.05 -24.16 20.95
N GLU A 88 13.29 -25.18 20.14
CA GLU A 88 13.19 -25.11 18.67
C GLU A 88 11.75 -24.90 18.20
N GLN A 89 10.76 -25.54 18.83
CA GLN A 89 9.33 -25.32 18.56
C GLN A 89 8.91 -23.87 18.86
N LEU A 90 9.19 -23.37 20.07
CA LEU A 90 8.89 -21.99 20.45
C LEU A 90 9.60 -20.99 19.54
N TRP A 91 10.87 -21.23 19.18
CA TRP A 91 11.59 -20.37 18.24
C TRP A 91 11.02 -20.43 16.82
N ALA A 92 10.49 -21.57 16.38
CA ALA A 92 9.81 -21.68 15.09
C ALA A 92 8.46 -20.93 15.07
N GLU A 93 7.70 -20.97 16.17
CA GLU A 93 6.46 -20.21 16.37
C GLU A 93 6.74 -18.70 16.39
N ASP A 94 7.68 -18.24 17.23
CA ASP A 94 8.12 -16.83 17.28
C ASP A 94 8.59 -16.35 15.89
N ARG A 95 9.36 -17.17 15.18
CA ARG A 95 9.82 -16.85 13.83
C ARG A 95 8.66 -16.74 12.85
N LEU A 96 7.66 -17.62 12.93
CA LEU A 96 6.46 -17.56 12.10
C LEU A 96 5.71 -16.23 12.33
N VAL A 97 5.45 -15.89 13.60
CA VAL A 97 4.78 -14.63 14.00
C VAL A 97 5.54 -13.42 13.48
N LEU A 98 6.86 -13.33 13.76
CA LEU A 98 7.70 -12.23 13.29
C LEU A 98 7.76 -12.13 11.75
N THR A 99 7.76 -13.26 11.02
CA THR A 99 7.68 -13.22 9.55
C THR A 99 6.33 -12.74 9.04
N GLY A 100 5.23 -13.07 9.73
CA GLY A 100 3.88 -12.56 9.45
C GLY A 100 3.78 -11.05 9.70
N GLU A 101 4.29 -10.57 10.84
CA GLU A 101 4.35 -9.14 11.16
C GLU A 101 5.16 -8.35 10.11
N VAL A 102 6.34 -8.86 9.72
CA VAL A 102 7.16 -8.23 8.67
C VAL A 102 6.46 -8.24 7.31
N ALA A 103 5.67 -9.27 6.98
CA ALA A 103 4.86 -9.30 5.76
C ALA A 103 3.75 -8.23 5.79
N LEU A 104 2.97 -8.17 6.88
CA LEU A 104 1.91 -7.18 7.08
C LEU A 104 2.45 -5.74 7.09
N LEU A 105 3.60 -5.50 7.73
CA LEU A 105 4.26 -4.20 7.71
C LEU A 105 4.75 -3.81 6.30
N ARG A 106 5.21 -4.76 5.49
CA ARG A 106 5.58 -4.50 4.08
C ARG A 106 4.35 -4.18 3.24
N GLU A 107 3.27 -4.95 3.37
CA GLU A 107 2.00 -4.70 2.68
C GLU A 107 1.43 -3.32 3.05
N ARG A 108 1.41 -2.97 4.33
CA ARG A 108 0.98 -1.64 4.80
C ARG A 108 1.87 -0.51 4.27
N ASN A 109 3.20 -0.72 4.20
CA ASN A 109 4.09 0.28 3.59
C ASN A 109 3.82 0.45 2.09
N LEU A 110 3.59 -0.64 1.35
CA LEU A 110 3.23 -0.58 -0.08
C LEU A 110 1.88 0.13 -0.31
N ALA A 111 0.87 -0.15 0.51
CA ALA A 111 -0.41 0.55 0.46
C ALA A 111 -0.24 2.05 0.73
N LEU A 112 0.58 2.43 1.72
CA LEU A 112 0.88 3.83 2.02
C LEU A 112 1.66 4.51 0.89
N THR A 113 2.67 3.88 0.29
CA THR A 113 3.41 4.46 -0.85
C THR A 113 2.50 4.67 -2.05
N ASN A 114 1.62 3.70 -2.37
CA ASN A 114 0.65 3.83 -3.45
C ASN A 114 -0.32 5.00 -3.19
N SER A 115 -0.83 5.14 -1.96
CA SER A 115 -1.70 6.27 -1.59
C SER A 115 -0.99 7.64 -1.69
N LEU A 116 0.31 7.70 -1.39
CA LEU A 116 1.11 8.92 -1.53
C LEU A 116 1.39 9.25 -2.99
N GLU A 117 1.61 8.25 -3.84
CA GLU A 117 1.78 8.44 -5.30
C GLU A 117 0.46 8.88 -5.95
N GLU A 118 -0.66 8.27 -5.56
CA GLU A 118 -1.99 8.69 -6.02
C GLU A 118 -2.27 10.15 -5.60
N LEU A 119 -2.09 10.49 -4.33
CA LEU A 119 -2.33 11.85 -3.82
C LEU A 119 -1.41 12.88 -4.47
N ARG A 120 -0.15 12.51 -4.78
CA ARG A 120 0.76 13.33 -5.60
C ARG A 120 0.24 13.53 -7.01
N SER A 121 -0.30 12.49 -7.66
CA SER A 121 -0.88 12.60 -9.01
C SER A 121 -2.14 13.47 -9.02
N GLN A 122 -2.98 13.38 -7.99
CA GLN A 122 -4.13 14.26 -7.82
C GLN A 122 -3.68 15.71 -7.61
N HIS A 123 -2.63 15.94 -6.81
CA HIS A 123 -2.06 17.27 -6.60
C HIS A 123 -1.45 17.88 -7.88
N THR A 124 -0.74 17.11 -8.72
CA THR A 124 -0.22 17.64 -9.99
C THR A 124 -1.33 17.94 -10.99
N VAL A 125 -2.39 17.11 -11.05
CA VAL A 125 -3.59 17.38 -11.88
C VAL A 125 -4.34 18.63 -11.39
N LEU A 126 -4.48 18.82 -10.08
CA LEU A 126 -5.09 20.04 -9.52
C LEU A 126 -4.22 21.27 -9.78
N SER A 127 -2.90 21.18 -9.54
CA SER A 127 -1.96 22.28 -9.76
C SER A 127 -1.92 22.73 -11.23
N THR A 128 -1.96 21.79 -12.18
CA THR A 128 -1.99 22.10 -13.61
C THR A 128 -3.34 22.71 -14.03
N ARG A 129 -4.47 22.21 -13.50
CA ARG A 129 -5.79 22.84 -13.68
C ARG A 129 -5.80 24.26 -13.13
N HIS A 130 -5.33 24.49 -11.91
CA HIS A 130 -5.25 25.82 -11.30
C HIS A 130 -4.36 26.77 -12.12
N ALA A 131 -3.20 26.33 -12.61
CA ALA A 131 -2.37 27.13 -13.50
C ALA A 131 -3.09 27.50 -14.81
N SER A 132 -3.78 26.55 -15.44
CA SER A 132 -4.56 26.83 -16.66
C SER A 132 -5.73 27.79 -16.42
N LEU A 133 -6.41 27.68 -15.27
CA LEU A 133 -7.53 28.55 -14.91
C LEU A 133 -7.06 29.97 -14.56
N ALA A 134 -5.93 30.08 -13.84
CA ALA A 134 -5.28 31.36 -13.59
C ALA A 134 -4.93 32.04 -14.91
N GLN A 135 -4.26 31.33 -15.82
CA GLN A 135 -3.89 31.86 -17.14
C GLN A 135 -5.12 32.23 -18.00
N SER A 136 -6.20 31.45 -17.98
CA SER A 136 -7.44 31.83 -18.68
C SER A 136 -8.09 33.08 -18.07
N SER A 137 -8.10 33.21 -16.73
CA SER A 137 -8.64 34.39 -16.06
C SER A 137 -7.79 35.64 -16.32
N GLU A 138 -6.46 35.52 -16.39
CA GLU A 138 -5.54 36.60 -16.72
C GLU A 138 -5.71 37.06 -18.18
N ASN A 139 -5.91 36.10 -19.11
CA ASN A 139 -6.28 36.39 -20.49
C ASN A 139 -7.63 37.12 -20.58
N GLU A 140 -8.67 36.69 -19.85
CA GLU A 140 -9.97 37.37 -19.81
C GLU A 140 -9.86 38.79 -19.21
N ILE A 141 -9.09 38.96 -18.13
CA ILE A 141 -8.83 40.27 -17.52
C ILE A 141 -8.11 41.18 -18.51
N SER A 142 -7.08 40.71 -19.22
CA SER A 142 -6.37 41.53 -20.21
C SER A 142 -7.25 41.92 -21.41
N LEU A 143 -8.14 41.03 -21.86
CA LEU A 143 -9.14 41.32 -22.90
C LEU A 143 -10.15 42.38 -22.44
N LEU A 144 -10.66 42.26 -21.21
CA LEU A 144 -11.56 43.25 -20.62
C LEU A 144 -10.87 44.60 -20.44
N GLN A 145 -9.62 44.62 -19.97
CA GLN A 145 -8.80 45.84 -19.87
C GLN A 145 -8.60 46.52 -21.23
N ALA A 146 -8.24 45.74 -22.27
CA ALA A 146 -8.13 46.25 -23.63
C ALA A 146 -9.46 46.86 -24.12
N ARG A 147 -10.59 46.18 -23.88
CA ARG A 147 -11.91 46.68 -24.26
C ARG A 147 -12.33 47.92 -23.46
N THR A 148 -11.99 48.03 -22.18
CA THR A 148 -12.21 49.27 -21.42
C THR A 148 -11.37 50.43 -21.96
N ALA A 149 -10.12 50.18 -22.35
CA ALA A 149 -9.27 51.21 -22.97
C ALA A 149 -9.78 51.65 -24.35
N GLU A 150 -10.39 50.76 -25.15
CA GLU A 150 -11.10 51.13 -26.37
C GLU A 150 -12.31 52.02 -26.07
N LEU A 151 -13.19 51.60 -25.15
CA LEU A 151 -14.37 52.38 -24.77
C LEU A 151 -14.00 53.75 -24.17
N GLU A 152 -12.88 53.84 -23.44
CA GLU A 152 -12.34 55.13 -22.98
C GLU A 152 -11.87 56.02 -24.13
N ARG A 153 -11.19 55.46 -25.15
CA ARG A 153 -10.80 56.20 -26.36
C ARG A 153 -12.04 56.68 -27.14
N GLU A 154 -13.04 55.82 -27.33
CA GLU A 154 -14.32 56.17 -27.96
C GLU A 154 -15.07 57.25 -27.17
N ARG A 155 -15.17 57.12 -25.84
CA ARG A 155 -15.77 58.14 -24.98
C ARG A 155 -15.02 59.48 -25.07
N ASN A 156 -13.68 59.44 -25.12
CA ASN A 156 -12.86 60.65 -25.21
C ASN A 156 -12.96 61.30 -26.60
N SER A 157 -13.05 60.52 -27.68
CA SER A 157 -13.28 61.04 -29.03
C SER A 157 -14.69 61.63 -29.17
N LEU A 158 -15.72 60.98 -28.63
CA LEU A 158 -17.09 61.51 -28.55
C LEU A 158 -17.13 62.82 -27.75
N LYS A 159 -16.45 62.93 -26.60
CA LYS A 159 -16.32 64.20 -25.87
C LYS A 159 -15.60 65.27 -26.68
N ALA A 160 -14.59 64.92 -27.46
CA ALA A 160 -13.92 65.87 -28.35
C ALA A 160 -14.83 66.34 -29.49
N TRP A 161 -15.66 65.44 -30.05
CA TRP A 161 -16.69 65.80 -31.03
C TRP A 161 -17.81 66.64 -30.41
N GLU A 162 -18.26 66.33 -29.20
CA GLU A 162 -19.25 67.12 -28.45
C GLU A 162 -18.72 68.54 -28.17
N ASN A 163 -17.45 68.67 -27.76
CA ASN A 163 -16.82 69.97 -27.55
C ASN A 163 -16.66 70.76 -28.87
N LYS A 164 -16.33 70.10 -29.99
CA LYS A 164 -16.32 70.72 -31.33
C LYS A 164 -17.73 71.12 -31.79
N ALA A 165 -18.74 70.29 -31.52
CA ALA A 165 -20.14 70.61 -31.84
C ALA A 165 -20.63 71.79 -31.01
N LYS A 166 -20.23 71.89 -29.73
CA LYS A 166 -20.50 73.07 -28.89
C LYS A 166 -19.78 74.32 -29.38
N SER A 167 -18.50 74.25 -29.77
CA SER A 167 -17.81 75.42 -30.33
C SER A 167 -18.43 75.86 -31.66
N LEU A 168 -18.73 74.92 -32.55
CA LEU A 168 -19.44 75.18 -33.80
C LEU A 168 -20.87 75.69 -33.57
N SER A 169 -21.55 75.25 -32.50
CA SER A 169 -22.88 75.77 -32.12
C SER A 169 -22.78 77.19 -31.60
N ILE A 170 -21.75 77.55 -30.84
CA ILE A 170 -21.50 78.92 -30.39
C ILE A 170 -21.12 79.82 -31.58
N GLU A 171 -20.33 79.32 -32.52
CA GLU A 171 -20.04 80.00 -33.80
C GLU A 171 -21.30 80.16 -34.66
N LEU A 172 -22.13 79.13 -34.76
CA LEU A 172 -23.41 79.16 -35.51
C LEU A 172 -24.49 79.97 -34.79
N GLU A 173 -24.48 80.11 -33.47
CA GLU A 173 -25.33 81.06 -32.74
C GLU A 173 -24.82 82.48 -32.94
N GLY A 174 -23.51 82.68 -32.99
CA GLY A 174 -22.88 83.94 -33.41
C GLY A 174 -23.18 84.31 -34.87
N GLU A 175 -23.27 83.33 -35.76
CA GLU A 175 -23.69 83.52 -37.16
C GLU A 175 -25.21 83.62 -37.31
N ARG A 176 -26.03 82.90 -36.54
CA ARG A 176 -27.48 83.03 -36.54
C ARG A 176 -27.89 84.37 -35.94
N ALA A 177 -27.21 84.88 -34.92
CA ALA A 177 -27.35 86.27 -34.46
C ALA A 177 -26.96 87.30 -35.53
N ARG A 178 -26.16 86.92 -36.55
CA ARG A 178 -25.88 87.71 -37.77
C ARG A 178 -26.79 87.36 -38.96
N LYS A 179 -27.61 86.31 -38.86
CA LYS A 179 -28.48 85.73 -39.90
C LYS A 179 -29.91 85.49 -39.36
N VAL A 180 -30.44 86.38 -38.51
CA VAL A 180 -31.89 86.42 -38.16
C VAL A 180 -32.68 87.08 -39.31
N THR A 181 -32.33 86.73 -40.53
CA THR A 181 -33.02 87.08 -41.77
C THR A 181 -32.92 85.87 -42.68
N GLU A 182 -33.99 85.07 -42.66
CA GLU A 182 -34.61 84.31 -43.76
C GLU A 182 -35.12 82.93 -43.30
N ASP A 183 -36.42 82.71 -43.49
CA ASP A 183 -37.12 81.47 -43.15
C ASP A 183 -36.82 80.35 -44.15
N GLY A 184 -36.48 79.15 -43.65
CA GLY A 184 -36.27 77.98 -44.51
C GLY A 184 -36.10 76.61 -43.83
N GLU A 185 -35.98 76.52 -42.50
CA GLU A 185 -35.50 75.29 -41.83
C GLU A 185 -36.60 74.24 -41.51
N ARG A 186 -37.89 74.56 -41.70
CA ARG A 186 -39.00 73.72 -41.16
C ARG A 186 -39.24 72.39 -41.87
N GLU A 187 -38.95 72.26 -43.16
CA GLU A 187 -39.19 70.99 -43.89
C GLU A 187 -38.05 69.98 -43.72
N THR A 188 -36.81 70.47 -43.57
CA THR A 188 -35.63 69.62 -43.31
C THR A 188 -35.66 68.97 -41.93
N ASP A 189 -36.10 69.71 -40.92
CA ASP A 189 -36.22 69.22 -39.54
C ASP A 189 -37.25 68.09 -39.43
N ASP A 190 -38.37 68.21 -40.15
CA ASP A 190 -39.46 67.23 -40.11
C ASP A 190 -39.08 65.92 -40.83
N ALA A 191 -38.23 66.00 -41.86
CA ALA A 191 -37.63 64.83 -42.51
C ALA A 191 -36.57 64.15 -41.62
N LEU A 192 -35.68 64.94 -40.99
CA LEU A 192 -34.68 64.43 -40.05
C LEU A 192 -35.32 63.76 -38.83
N GLN A 193 -36.39 64.34 -38.26
CA GLN A 193 -37.12 63.72 -37.15
C GLN A 193 -37.74 62.37 -37.53
N LYS A 194 -38.26 62.22 -38.77
CA LYS A 194 -38.82 60.94 -39.25
C LYS A 194 -37.73 59.89 -39.42
N GLU A 195 -36.57 60.26 -39.96
CA GLU A 195 -35.45 59.33 -40.12
C GLU A 195 -34.81 58.94 -38.78
N VAL A 196 -34.64 59.88 -37.84
CA VAL A 196 -34.18 59.58 -36.46
C VAL A 196 -35.15 58.65 -35.74
N LYS A 197 -36.47 58.86 -35.88
CA LYS A 197 -37.49 57.94 -35.34
C LYS A 197 -37.34 56.54 -35.96
N ARG A 198 -37.18 56.42 -37.29
CA ARG A 198 -36.95 55.14 -37.98
C ARG A 198 -35.67 54.45 -37.50
N GLN A 199 -34.56 55.17 -37.37
CA GLN A 199 -33.29 54.63 -36.89
C GLN A 199 -33.35 54.21 -35.42
N SER A 200 -34.05 54.96 -34.56
CA SER A 200 -34.29 54.58 -33.16
C SER A 200 -35.11 53.29 -33.03
N ALA A 201 -36.13 53.10 -33.89
CA ALA A 201 -36.93 51.88 -33.94
C ALA A 201 -36.11 50.66 -34.42
N ASN A 202 -35.27 50.85 -35.45
CA ASN A 202 -34.36 49.83 -35.94
C ASN A 202 -33.29 49.46 -34.89
N LEU A 203 -32.69 50.44 -34.21
CA LEU A 203 -31.77 50.19 -33.10
C LEU A 203 -32.47 49.44 -31.97
N ALA A 204 -33.69 49.84 -31.58
CA ALA A 204 -34.47 49.13 -30.56
C ALA A 204 -34.88 47.71 -30.97
N ALA A 205 -34.98 47.41 -32.27
CA ALA A 205 -35.17 46.04 -32.78
C ALA A 205 -33.87 45.23 -32.67
N VAL A 206 -32.75 45.76 -33.17
CA VAL A 206 -31.43 45.12 -33.09
C VAL A 206 -31.01 44.88 -31.64
N TRP A 207 -31.28 45.82 -30.72
CA TRP A 207 -31.03 45.63 -29.29
C TRP A 207 -31.83 44.46 -28.69
N ARG A 208 -33.12 44.31 -29.07
CA ARG A 208 -33.95 43.18 -28.62
C ARG A 208 -33.46 41.85 -29.19
N GLU A 209 -33.08 41.81 -30.46
CA GLU A 209 -32.47 40.61 -31.07
C GLU A 209 -31.13 40.26 -30.42
N ASN A 210 -30.29 41.26 -30.14
CA ASN A 210 -29.00 41.04 -29.47
C ASN A 210 -29.19 40.48 -28.05
N GLU A 211 -30.19 40.97 -27.31
CA GLU A 211 -30.49 40.46 -25.96
C GLU A 211 -31.11 39.05 -25.99
N ALA A 212 -31.96 38.76 -26.97
CA ALA A 212 -32.47 37.41 -27.22
C ALA A 212 -31.33 36.43 -27.52
N LEU A 213 -30.44 36.79 -28.46
CA LEU A 213 -29.26 35.98 -28.81
C LEU A 213 -28.29 35.80 -27.64
N LYS A 214 -28.11 36.80 -26.77
CA LYS A 214 -27.34 36.63 -25.52
C LYS A 214 -27.98 35.62 -24.58
N SER A 215 -29.31 35.66 -24.44
CA SER A 215 -30.04 34.71 -23.59
C SER A 215 -29.94 33.27 -24.14
N GLU A 216 -30.05 33.10 -25.45
CA GLU A 216 -29.87 31.81 -26.15
C GLU A 216 -28.42 31.30 -26.05
N VAL A 217 -27.42 32.18 -26.20
CA VAL A 217 -26.02 31.82 -25.95
C VAL A 217 -25.79 31.45 -24.48
N HIS A 218 -26.54 32.02 -23.54
CA HIS A 218 -26.45 31.65 -22.13
C HIS A 218 -27.07 30.28 -21.84
N THR A 219 -28.26 29.97 -22.40
CA THR A 219 -28.89 28.65 -22.27
C THR A 219 -28.04 27.58 -22.94
N LEU A 220 -27.58 27.78 -24.18
CA LEU A 220 -26.69 26.85 -24.89
C LEU A 220 -25.37 26.61 -24.14
N ARG A 221 -24.80 27.64 -23.48
CA ARG A 221 -23.62 27.46 -22.60
C ARG A 221 -23.94 26.67 -21.34
N HIS A 222 -25.15 26.78 -20.79
CA HIS A 222 -25.57 26.01 -19.62
C HIS A 222 -25.86 24.55 -19.99
N GLU A 223 -26.57 24.31 -21.09
CA GLU A 223 -26.81 22.99 -21.67
C GLU A 223 -25.49 22.29 -22.01
N LYS A 224 -24.55 22.99 -22.66
CA LYS A 224 -23.21 22.43 -22.91
C LYS A 224 -22.49 22.04 -21.61
N LYS A 225 -22.53 22.87 -20.56
CA LYS A 225 -21.95 22.50 -19.25
C LYS A 225 -22.62 21.26 -18.64
N SER A 226 -23.92 21.10 -18.83
CA SER A 226 -24.68 19.91 -18.41
C SER A 226 -24.26 18.67 -19.20
N ILE A 227 -24.20 18.76 -20.53
CA ILE A 227 -23.73 17.69 -21.43
C ILE A 227 -22.29 17.29 -21.10
N ASP A 228 -21.37 18.24 -20.95
CA ASP A 228 -19.99 17.99 -20.53
C ASP A 228 -19.95 17.29 -19.15
N GLY A 229 -20.91 17.60 -18.26
CA GLY A 229 -21.09 16.93 -16.96
C GLY A 229 -21.48 15.47 -17.10
N VAL A 230 -22.51 15.20 -17.90
CA VAL A 230 -22.98 13.84 -18.22
C VAL A 230 -21.91 13.02 -18.93
N GLU A 231 -21.15 13.61 -19.86
CA GLU A 231 -20.03 12.92 -20.52
C GLU A 231 -18.90 12.53 -19.55
N ARG A 232 -18.59 13.37 -18.54
CA ARG A 232 -17.59 13.02 -17.52
C ARG A 232 -18.08 11.86 -16.67
N ALA A 233 -19.32 11.92 -16.20
CA ALA A 233 -19.94 10.84 -15.43
C ALA A 233 -20.00 9.53 -16.23
N ALA A 234 -20.35 9.58 -17.52
CA ALA A 234 -20.33 8.42 -18.41
C ALA A 234 -18.93 7.80 -18.53
N LYS A 235 -17.90 8.62 -18.77
CA LYS A 235 -16.49 8.18 -18.84
C LYS A 235 -15.96 7.66 -17.49
N GLU A 236 -16.51 8.09 -16.37
CA GLU A 236 -16.18 7.58 -15.04
C GLU A 236 -16.84 6.21 -14.79
N VAL A 237 -18.12 6.05 -15.14
CA VAL A 237 -18.83 4.76 -15.11
C VAL A 237 -18.18 3.75 -16.06
N GLU A 238 -17.79 4.15 -17.28
CA GLU A 238 -17.05 3.29 -18.21
C GLU A 238 -15.74 2.80 -17.60
N ARG A 239 -14.95 3.68 -16.95
CA ARG A 239 -13.70 3.26 -16.29
C ARG A 239 -13.95 2.30 -15.13
N ALA A 240 -14.97 2.55 -14.31
CA ALA A 240 -15.35 1.65 -13.22
C ALA A 240 -15.70 0.24 -13.76
N LEU A 241 -16.52 0.17 -14.81
CA LEU A 241 -16.88 -1.10 -15.46
C LEU A 241 -15.67 -1.82 -16.08
N HIS A 242 -14.72 -1.09 -16.69
CA HIS A 242 -13.51 -1.71 -17.22
C HIS A 242 -12.62 -2.32 -16.12
N GLU A 243 -12.49 -1.65 -14.97
CA GLU A 243 -11.71 -2.19 -13.84
C GLU A 243 -12.45 -3.36 -13.16
N GLU A 244 -13.78 -3.31 -13.02
CA GLU A 244 -14.58 -4.46 -12.57
C GLU A 244 -14.41 -5.67 -13.50
N ILE A 245 -14.48 -5.48 -14.82
CA ILE A 245 -14.24 -6.54 -15.82
C ILE A 245 -12.83 -7.11 -15.67
N ARG A 246 -11.80 -6.26 -15.50
CA ARG A 246 -10.42 -6.68 -15.30
C ARG A 246 -10.24 -7.51 -14.02
N VAL A 247 -10.82 -7.08 -12.91
CA VAL A 247 -10.79 -7.82 -11.63
C VAL A 247 -11.49 -9.18 -11.77
N LEU A 248 -12.65 -9.23 -12.44
CA LEU A 248 -13.37 -10.48 -12.71
C LEU A 248 -12.57 -11.42 -13.64
N GLN A 249 -11.87 -10.89 -14.64
CA GLN A 249 -10.97 -11.67 -15.49
C GLN A 249 -9.81 -12.25 -14.68
N GLU A 250 -9.16 -11.45 -13.83
CA GLU A 250 -8.05 -11.94 -13.00
C GLU A 250 -8.51 -13.00 -11.98
N GLN A 251 -9.70 -12.82 -11.38
CA GLN A 251 -10.32 -13.84 -10.52
C GLN A 251 -10.61 -15.14 -11.27
N LEU A 252 -11.14 -15.04 -12.51
CA LEU A 252 -11.39 -16.21 -13.37
C LEU A 252 -10.09 -16.93 -13.74
N GLU A 253 -9.02 -16.21 -14.06
CA GLU A 253 -7.73 -16.82 -14.35
C GLU A 253 -7.08 -17.47 -13.12
N ARG A 254 -7.19 -16.86 -11.93
CA ARG A 254 -6.75 -17.48 -10.67
C ARG A 254 -7.50 -18.78 -10.42
N ALA A 255 -8.83 -18.77 -10.50
CA ALA A 255 -9.65 -19.97 -10.35
C ALA A 255 -9.33 -21.07 -11.39
N ARG A 256 -8.97 -20.70 -12.62
CA ARG A 256 -8.48 -21.66 -13.64
C ARG A 256 -7.12 -22.25 -13.26
N ARG A 257 -6.15 -21.43 -12.85
CA ARG A 257 -4.83 -21.90 -12.39
C ARG A 257 -4.95 -22.84 -11.18
N ASP A 258 -5.85 -22.53 -10.24
CA ASP A 258 -6.13 -23.37 -9.08
C ASP A 258 -6.71 -24.73 -9.53
N MET A 259 -7.68 -24.74 -10.46
CA MET A 259 -8.25 -25.97 -11.04
C MET A 259 -7.20 -26.78 -11.83
N ASP A 260 -6.32 -26.12 -12.59
CA ASP A 260 -5.25 -26.77 -13.35
C ASP A 260 -4.20 -27.38 -12.41
N SER A 261 -3.89 -26.73 -11.28
CA SER A 261 -3.00 -27.28 -10.24
C SER A 261 -3.60 -28.50 -9.52
N LEU A 262 -4.92 -28.48 -9.28
CA LEU A 262 -5.65 -29.58 -8.67
C LEU A 262 -5.84 -30.78 -9.61
N THR A 263 -5.77 -30.56 -10.93
CA THR A 263 -5.83 -31.64 -11.93
C THR A 263 -4.45 -32.19 -12.29
N GLN A 264 -3.39 -31.39 -12.31
CA GLN A 264 -2.00 -31.88 -12.44
C GLN A 264 -1.50 -32.71 -11.25
N THR A 265 -2.20 -32.68 -10.11
CA THR A 265 -1.84 -33.45 -8.91
C THR A 265 -2.57 -34.80 -8.78
N LEU A 266 -3.28 -35.25 -9.82
CA LEU A 266 -3.78 -36.63 -9.91
C LEU A 266 -2.75 -37.55 -10.61
N PRO A 267 -2.29 -38.64 -9.95
CA PRO A 267 -1.55 -39.72 -10.61
C PRO A 267 -2.45 -40.53 -11.55
N ASP A 268 -1.83 -41.22 -12.52
CA ASP A 268 -2.54 -42.13 -13.43
C ASP A 268 -3.31 -43.24 -12.67
N PRO A 269 -4.52 -43.63 -13.12
CA PRO A 269 -5.39 -44.57 -12.40
C PRO A 269 -4.90 -46.03 -12.37
N ALA A 270 -3.71 -46.30 -12.92
CA ALA A 270 -3.13 -47.64 -13.03
C ALA A 270 -2.11 -47.99 -11.93
N SER A 271 -1.70 -47.02 -11.10
CA SER A 271 -0.62 -47.18 -10.10
C SER A 271 -1.04 -46.95 -8.64
N THR A 272 -2.34 -46.79 -8.38
CA THR A 272 -2.88 -46.25 -7.11
C THR A 272 -3.14 -47.35 -6.07
N GLU A 273 -2.48 -47.28 -4.91
CA GLU A 273 -2.70 -48.21 -3.79
C GLU A 273 -4.09 -47.97 -3.12
N PRO A 274 -4.73 -48.97 -2.49
CA PRO A 274 -6.07 -48.81 -1.93
C PRO A 274 -6.17 -47.79 -0.77
N SER A 275 -5.05 -47.46 -0.13
CA SER A 275 -4.95 -46.35 0.84
C SER A 275 -5.08 -44.98 0.18
N GLU A 276 -4.54 -44.81 -1.02
CA GLU A 276 -4.63 -43.57 -1.80
C GLU A 276 -6.03 -43.39 -2.40
N ILE A 277 -6.71 -44.48 -2.76
CA ILE A 277 -8.13 -44.44 -3.13
C ILE A 277 -8.99 -43.95 -1.95
N ALA A 278 -8.63 -44.30 -0.72
CA ALA A 278 -9.32 -43.79 0.47
C ALA A 278 -9.06 -42.29 0.69
N THR A 279 -7.83 -41.79 0.52
CA THR A 279 -7.55 -40.34 0.63
C THR A 279 -8.16 -39.53 -0.51
N LEU A 280 -8.22 -40.07 -1.73
CA LEU A 280 -8.94 -39.45 -2.85
C LEU A 280 -10.45 -39.38 -2.58
N ARG A 281 -11.05 -40.42 -1.98
CA ARG A 281 -12.47 -40.40 -1.56
C ARG A 281 -12.74 -39.36 -0.47
N THR A 282 -11.86 -39.23 0.53
CA THR A 282 -12.03 -38.18 1.55
C THR A 282 -11.88 -36.79 0.94
N ARG A 283 -10.88 -36.57 0.08
CA ARG A 283 -10.72 -35.32 -0.67
C ARG A 283 -11.94 -34.99 -1.54
N LEU A 284 -12.49 -35.96 -2.26
CA LEU A 284 -13.72 -35.80 -3.05
C LEU A 284 -14.91 -35.44 -2.15
N SER A 285 -15.06 -36.07 -0.99
CA SER A 285 -16.12 -35.70 -0.04
C SER A 285 -15.94 -34.28 0.50
N THR A 286 -14.71 -33.87 0.84
CA THR A 286 -14.46 -32.50 1.32
C THR A 286 -14.69 -31.45 0.23
N LEU A 287 -14.31 -31.74 -1.02
CA LEU A 287 -14.60 -30.88 -2.17
C LEU A 287 -16.10 -30.81 -2.45
N SER A 288 -16.84 -31.91 -2.31
CA SER A 288 -18.29 -31.93 -2.43
C SER A 288 -18.98 -31.11 -1.33
N THR A 289 -18.51 -31.19 -0.08
CA THR A 289 -19.03 -30.35 1.03
C THR A 289 -18.67 -28.88 0.88
N LEU A 290 -17.47 -28.56 0.38
CA LEU A 290 -17.10 -27.17 0.09
C LEU A 290 -17.94 -26.63 -1.07
N HIS A 291 -18.11 -27.40 -2.16
CA HIS A 291 -18.92 -27.00 -3.30
C HIS A 291 -20.38 -26.76 -2.93
N SER A 292 -20.99 -27.59 -2.08
CA SER A 292 -22.35 -27.36 -1.58
C SER A 292 -22.43 -26.12 -0.69
N GLN A 293 -21.47 -25.91 0.21
CA GLN A 293 -21.37 -24.67 1.01
C GLN A 293 -21.26 -23.43 0.12
N THR A 294 -20.32 -23.39 -0.83
CA THR A 294 -20.16 -22.26 -1.76
C THR A 294 -21.43 -22.03 -2.58
N THR A 295 -22.09 -23.08 -3.05
CA THR A 295 -23.37 -22.96 -3.77
C THR A 295 -24.47 -22.37 -2.89
N THR A 296 -24.59 -22.79 -1.63
CA THR A 296 -25.56 -22.18 -0.70
C THR A 296 -25.26 -20.71 -0.39
N LEU A 297 -23.98 -20.34 -0.25
CA LEU A 297 -23.57 -18.95 -0.06
C LEU A 297 -23.86 -18.10 -1.30
N LEU A 298 -23.63 -18.62 -2.51
CA LEU A 298 -23.99 -17.93 -3.76
C LEU A 298 -25.50 -17.67 -3.84
N VAL A 299 -26.34 -18.67 -3.56
CA VAL A 299 -27.81 -18.50 -3.55
C VAL A 299 -28.27 -17.46 -2.51
N GLN A 300 -27.64 -17.41 -1.34
CA GLN A 300 -27.90 -16.37 -0.33
C GLN A 300 -27.46 -14.98 -0.80
N ARG A 301 -26.30 -14.86 -1.47
CA ARG A 301 -25.86 -13.58 -2.02
C ARG A 301 -26.79 -13.11 -3.14
N GLU A 302 -27.20 -14.00 -4.04
CA GLU A 302 -28.19 -13.71 -5.08
C GLU A 302 -29.55 -13.25 -4.51
N SER A 303 -30.03 -13.82 -3.40
CA SER A 303 -31.25 -13.32 -2.76
C SER A 303 -31.04 -11.92 -2.19
N THR A 304 -29.93 -11.66 -1.48
CA THR A 304 -29.66 -10.29 -0.98
C THR A 304 -29.51 -9.27 -2.12
N ILE A 305 -28.94 -9.64 -3.27
CA ILE A 305 -28.84 -8.78 -4.46
C ILE A 305 -30.23 -8.52 -5.06
N ARG A 306 -31.12 -9.52 -5.08
CA ARG A 306 -32.52 -9.35 -5.51
C ARG A 306 -33.29 -8.40 -4.57
N ASP A 307 -33.13 -8.55 -3.26
CA ASP A 307 -33.79 -7.68 -2.27
C ASP A 307 -33.28 -6.23 -2.35
N LEU A 308 -31.98 -6.03 -2.56
CA LEU A 308 -31.39 -4.70 -2.76
C LEU A 308 -31.86 -4.07 -4.09
N ARG A 309 -31.98 -4.85 -5.17
CA ARG A 309 -32.53 -4.37 -6.45
C ARG A 309 -34.01 -3.97 -6.33
N ALA A 310 -34.81 -4.73 -5.58
CA ALA A 310 -36.20 -4.36 -5.29
C ALA A 310 -36.27 -3.03 -4.52
N ARG A 311 -35.51 -2.88 -3.42
CA ARG A 311 -35.45 -1.63 -2.65
C ARG A 311 -34.98 -0.43 -3.47
N LEU A 312 -34.02 -0.62 -4.39
CA LEU A 312 -33.59 0.44 -5.30
C LEU A 312 -34.68 0.82 -6.31
N ALA A 313 -35.46 -0.14 -6.80
CA ALA A 313 -36.60 0.13 -7.67
C ALA A 313 -37.72 0.88 -6.92
N ASP A 314 -38.02 0.48 -5.68
CA ASP A 314 -39.01 1.16 -4.82
C ASP A 314 -38.56 2.60 -4.51
N LEU A 315 -37.27 2.80 -4.17
CA LEU A 315 -36.72 4.12 -3.90
C LEU A 315 -36.74 5.01 -5.16
N ALA A 316 -36.41 4.45 -6.33
CA ALA A 316 -36.50 5.15 -7.62
C ALA A 316 -37.94 5.46 -8.05
N GLY A 317 -38.91 4.61 -7.69
CA GLY A 317 -40.33 4.89 -7.82
C GLY A 317 -40.74 6.09 -6.96
N SER A 318 -40.48 6.01 -5.64
CA SER A 318 -40.83 7.06 -4.69
C SER A 318 -40.19 8.42 -5.00
N SER A 319 -38.94 8.44 -5.51
CA SER A 319 -38.29 9.70 -5.91
C SER A 319 -38.86 10.26 -7.21
N LYS A 320 -39.25 9.41 -8.17
CA LYS A 320 -39.96 9.83 -9.39
C LYS A 320 -41.34 10.40 -9.05
N ASP A 321 -42.08 9.76 -8.15
CA ASP A 321 -43.40 10.22 -7.73
C ASP A 321 -43.30 11.56 -7.00
N ALA A 322 -42.36 11.71 -6.06
CA ALA A 322 -42.07 12.98 -5.38
C ALA A 322 -41.63 14.10 -6.36
N LEU A 323 -40.80 13.79 -7.36
CA LEU A 323 -40.46 14.74 -8.42
C LEU A 323 -41.69 15.14 -9.26
N SER A 324 -42.62 14.20 -9.51
CA SER A 324 -43.85 14.50 -10.23
C SER A 324 -44.79 15.41 -9.42
N GLU A 325 -44.92 15.20 -8.11
CA GLU A 325 -45.68 16.08 -7.22
C GLU A 325 -45.04 17.48 -7.15
N MET A 326 -43.72 17.57 -6.99
CA MET A 326 -43.02 18.85 -6.91
C MET A 326 -43.10 19.62 -8.23
N SER A 327 -43.08 18.92 -9.38
CA SER A 327 -43.33 19.50 -10.69
C SER A 327 -44.78 20.04 -10.79
N GLN A 328 -45.79 19.26 -10.37
CA GLN A 328 -47.18 19.71 -10.35
C GLN A 328 -47.35 20.97 -9.47
N ARG A 329 -46.85 20.96 -8.24
CA ARG A 329 -46.85 22.12 -7.33
C ARG A 329 -46.15 23.35 -7.94
N ALA A 330 -45.05 23.16 -8.65
CA ALA A 330 -44.37 24.25 -9.37
C ALA A 330 -45.26 24.84 -10.49
N THR A 331 -45.95 24.00 -11.28
CA THR A 331 -46.89 24.49 -12.31
C THR A 331 -48.15 25.16 -11.73
N GLU A 332 -48.52 24.84 -10.49
CA GLU A 332 -49.61 25.51 -9.77
C GLU A 332 -49.16 26.89 -9.28
N ALA A 333 -48.01 26.96 -8.59
CA ALA A 333 -47.41 28.22 -8.17
C ALA A 333 -47.10 29.17 -9.35
N GLU A 334 -46.67 28.64 -10.51
CA GLU A 334 -46.50 29.43 -11.73
C GLU A 334 -47.82 30.02 -12.25
N ARG A 335 -48.93 29.27 -12.17
CA ARG A 335 -50.26 29.75 -12.57
C ARG A 335 -50.74 30.86 -11.63
N GLU A 336 -50.57 30.67 -10.32
CA GLU A 336 -50.89 31.68 -9.31
C GLU A 336 -50.06 32.96 -9.49
N LEU A 337 -48.75 32.84 -9.76
CA LEU A 337 -47.88 33.99 -10.03
C LEU A 337 -48.31 34.76 -11.29
N ARG A 338 -48.78 34.07 -12.35
CA ARG A 338 -49.32 34.71 -13.56
C ARG A 338 -50.59 35.49 -13.26
N TRP A 339 -51.55 34.89 -12.54
CA TRP A 339 -52.77 35.58 -12.13
C TRP A 339 -52.51 36.79 -11.22
N ALA A 340 -51.55 36.70 -10.30
CA ALA A 340 -51.14 37.84 -9.46
C ALA A 340 -50.54 38.99 -10.29
N LYS A 341 -49.74 38.68 -11.32
CA LYS A 341 -49.19 39.68 -12.26
C LYS A 341 -50.28 40.33 -13.11
N GLU A 342 -51.16 39.55 -13.71
CA GLU A 342 -52.29 40.05 -14.53
C GLU A 342 -53.25 40.92 -13.70
N GLY A 343 -53.56 40.51 -12.46
CA GLY A 343 -54.35 41.29 -11.51
C GLY A 343 -53.69 42.63 -11.15
N ARG A 344 -52.37 42.62 -10.91
CA ARG A 344 -51.59 43.85 -10.65
C ARG A 344 -51.58 44.78 -11.86
N GLU A 345 -51.31 44.28 -13.06
CA GLU A 345 -51.32 45.10 -14.27
C GLU A 345 -52.69 45.76 -14.49
N ASN A 346 -53.79 45.03 -14.28
CA ASN A 346 -55.14 45.58 -14.39
C ASN A 346 -55.44 46.63 -13.32
N ALA A 347 -54.95 46.46 -12.09
CA ALA A 347 -55.01 47.50 -11.06
C ALA A 347 -54.23 48.76 -11.46
N GLU A 348 -53.00 48.60 -11.96
CA GLU A 348 -52.16 49.71 -12.45
C GLU A 348 -52.75 50.41 -13.70
N ARG A 349 -53.52 49.70 -14.55
CA ARG A 349 -54.29 50.30 -15.66
C ARG A 349 -55.44 51.17 -15.12
N ARG A 350 -56.23 50.66 -14.16
CA ARG A 350 -57.32 51.40 -13.51
C ARG A 350 -56.80 52.65 -12.79
N GLU A 351 -55.72 52.52 -12.02
CA GLU A 351 -55.09 53.64 -11.29
C GLU A 351 -54.59 54.74 -12.25
N ARG A 352 -54.04 54.37 -13.42
CA ARG A 352 -53.65 55.34 -14.47
C ARG A 352 -54.83 56.07 -15.09
N LEU A 353 -56.00 55.44 -15.22
CA LEU A 353 -57.22 56.10 -15.70
C LEU A 353 -57.74 57.11 -14.67
N VAL A 354 -57.86 56.72 -13.40
CA VAL A 354 -58.27 57.62 -12.31
C VAL A 354 -57.33 58.82 -12.16
N ARG A 355 -56.01 58.66 -12.36
CA ARG A 355 -55.07 59.80 -12.41
C ARG A 355 -55.38 60.76 -13.56
N LYS A 356 -55.67 60.24 -14.77
CA LYS A 356 -56.04 61.08 -15.93
C LYS A 356 -57.37 61.81 -15.72
N GLU A 357 -58.33 61.18 -15.06
CA GLU A 357 -59.60 61.81 -14.66
C GLU A 357 -59.36 62.96 -13.67
N LEU A 358 -58.56 62.72 -12.62
CA LEU A 358 -58.21 63.75 -11.64
C LEU A 358 -57.49 64.94 -12.30
N GLU A 359 -56.58 64.68 -13.24
CA GLU A 359 -55.94 65.73 -14.04
C GLU A 359 -56.93 66.48 -14.95
N ALA A 360 -57.85 65.79 -15.62
CA ALA A 360 -58.85 66.40 -16.48
C ALA A 360 -59.82 67.29 -15.67
N VAL A 361 -60.32 66.81 -14.54
CA VAL A 361 -61.16 67.58 -13.61
C VAL A 361 -60.38 68.78 -13.05
N ARG A 362 -59.08 68.62 -12.74
CA ARG A 362 -58.22 69.73 -12.28
C ARG A 362 -58.00 70.78 -13.36
N ARG A 363 -57.91 70.39 -14.64
CA ARG A 363 -57.86 71.32 -15.79
C ARG A 363 -59.21 72.02 -16.04
N GLN A 364 -60.32 71.31 -15.89
CA GLN A 364 -61.68 71.88 -15.97
C GLN A 364 -61.92 72.91 -14.85
N LEU A 365 -61.49 72.61 -13.62
CA LEU A 365 -61.60 73.55 -12.49
C LEU A 365 -60.65 74.75 -12.65
N ALA A 366 -59.46 74.55 -13.23
CA ALA A 366 -58.52 75.63 -13.53
C ALA A 366 -58.98 76.56 -14.68
N THR A 367 -60.00 76.18 -15.47
CA THR A 367 -60.51 76.98 -16.59
C THR A 367 -61.76 77.79 -16.28
N VAL A 368 -62.26 77.78 -15.04
CA VAL A 368 -63.40 78.62 -14.62
C VAL A 368 -63.16 79.23 -13.23
N PRO A 369 -62.95 80.55 -13.17
CA PRO A 369 -63.96 81.36 -12.51
C PRO A 369 -64.42 82.54 -13.39
N GLY A 370 -65.67 82.47 -13.86
CA GLY A 370 -66.42 83.64 -14.34
C GLY A 370 -66.43 83.92 -15.84
N SER A 371 -67.14 83.09 -16.62
CA SER A 371 -68.01 83.59 -17.71
C SER A 371 -68.98 82.50 -18.19
N PHE A 372 -70.27 82.66 -17.89
CA PHE A 372 -71.35 81.91 -18.55
C PHE A 372 -71.92 82.79 -19.67
N ALA A 373 -71.26 82.78 -20.82
CA ALA A 373 -71.75 83.37 -22.07
C ALA A 373 -71.40 82.41 -23.21
N GLY A 374 -72.37 82.07 -24.05
CA GLY A 374 -72.25 80.93 -24.97
C GLY A 374 -71.44 81.22 -26.23
N SER A 375 -70.50 80.32 -26.55
CA SER A 375 -70.09 80.00 -27.92
C SER A 375 -70.42 78.53 -28.21
N SER A 376 -71.16 78.29 -29.29
CA SER A 376 -71.44 76.93 -29.78
C SER A 376 -70.31 76.49 -30.71
N ASP A 377 -69.13 76.23 -30.16
CA ASP A 377 -67.98 75.80 -30.94
C ASP A 377 -68.20 74.34 -31.43
N PRO A 378 -68.37 74.11 -32.75
CA PRO A 378 -68.72 72.78 -33.27
C PRO A 378 -67.60 71.75 -33.11
N GLU A 379 -66.36 72.22 -32.95
CA GLU A 379 -65.20 71.39 -32.63
C GLU A 379 -65.28 70.88 -31.19
N ARG A 380 -65.65 71.75 -30.24
CA ARG A 380 -65.89 71.38 -28.83
C ARG A 380 -67.03 70.39 -28.67
N VAL A 381 -68.09 70.50 -29.49
CA VAL A 381 -69.17 69.50 -29.53
C VAL A 381 -68.65 68.15 -30.04
N LYS A 382 -67.88 68.12 -31.13
CA LYS A 382 -67.29 66.87 -31.66
C LYS A 382 -66.29 66.22 -30.71
N GLU A 383 -65.46 67.01 -30.03
CA GLU A 383 -64.54 66.49 -29.01
C GLU A 383 -65.31 65.88 -27.85
N LEU A 384 -66.34 66.56 -27.33
CA LEU A 384 -67.21 66.04 -26.28
C LEU A 384 -68.00 64.80 -26.72
N GLU A 385 -68.47 64.74 -27.97
CA GLU A 385 -69.10 63.55 -28.55
C GLU A 385 -68.12 62.38 -28.65
N SER A 386 -66.88 62.61 -29.09
CA SER A 386 -65.84 61.57 -29.14
C SER A 386 -65.43 61.08 -27.74
N LEU A 387 -65.44 61.98 -26.76
CA LEU A 387 -65.14 61.68 -25.36
C LEU A 387 -66.30 60.91 -24.72
N VAL A 388 -67.56 61.29 -24.98
CA VAL A 388 -68.76 60.54 -24.57
C VAL A 388 -68.80 59.17 -25.24
N GLN A 389 -68.37 59.04 -26.50
CA GLN A 389 -68.33 57.76 -27.20
C GLN A 389 -67.26 56.83 -26.60
N SER A 390 -66.07 57.35 -26.28
CA SER A 390 -65.03 56.58 -25.59
C SER A 390 -65.37 56.28 -24.13
N TYR A 391 -66.11 57.14 -23.43
CA TYR A 391 -66.70 56.82 -22.13
C TYR A 391 -67.75 55.71 -22.23
N LYS A 392 -68.59 55.68 -23.28
CA LYS A 392 -69.54 54.59 -23.48
C LYS A 392 -68.85 53.25 -23.74
N THR A 393 -67.85 53.20 -24.62
CA THR A 393 -67.11 51.95 -24.88
C THR A 393 -66.35 51.48 -23.65
N THR A 394 -65.68 52.38 -22.92
CA THR A 394 -64.96 52.00 -21.69
C THR A 394 -65.90 51.61 -20.54
N LEU A 395 -67.09 52.22 -20.41
CA LEU A 395 -68.11 51.76 -19.46
C LEU A 395 -68.64 50.36 -19.86
N GLU A 396 -68.86 50.10 -21.14
CA GLU A 396 -69.26 48.77 -21.63
C GLU A 396 -68.17 47.70 -21.46
N GLU A 397 -66.89 48.07 -21.51
CA GLU A 397 -65.75 47.19 -21.19
C GLU A 397 -65.66 46.96 -19.67
N ILE A 398 -65.71 48.01 -18.85
CA ILE A 398 -65.68 47.92 -17.38
C ILE A 398 -66.88 47.12 -16.85
N HIS A 399 -68.07 47.24 -17.44
CA HIS A 399 -69.24 46.44 -17.07
C HIS A 399 -69.11 44.96 -17.49
N ARG A 400 -68.36 44.64 -18.55
CA ARG A 400 -68.00 43.24 -18.88
C ARG A 400 -66.98 42.71 -17.88
N ASP A 401 -65.90 43.45 -17.63
CA ASP A 401 -64.85 43.09 -16.68
C ASP A 401 -65.38 42.93 -15.24
N SER A 402 -66.32 43.77 -14.80
CA SER A 402 -66.96 43.65 -13.49
C SER A 402 -67.82 42.40 -13.42
N ARG A 403 -68.62 42.10 -14.45
CA ARG A 403 -69.43 40.86 -14.51
C ARG A 403 -68.55 39.61 -14.52
N ASP A 404 -67.48 39.59 -15.33
CA ASP A 404 -66.52 38.49 -15.36
C ASP A 404 -65.80 38.30 -14.01
N ALA A 405 -65.47 39.39 -13.31
CA ALA A 405 -64.88 39.33 -11.98
C ALA A 405 -65.89 38.85 -10.92
N GLU A 406 -67.11 39.39 -10.92
CA GLU A 406 -68.22 38.99 -10.03
C GLU A 406 -68.59 37.52 -10.23
N GLU A 407 -68.66 37.03 -11.47
CA GLU A 407 -68.99 35.63 -11.77
C GLU A 407 -67.84 34.67 -11.37
N ARG A 408 -66.58 35.10 -11.42
CA ARG A 408 -65.42 34.33 -10.94
C ARG A 408 -65.32 34.32 -9.41
N ILE A 409 -65.63 35.44 -8.76
CA ILE A 409 -65.73 35.54 -7.29
C ILE A 409 -66.89 34.68 -6.78
N ALA A 410 -68.05 34.70 -7.44
CA ALA A 410 -69.20 33.85 -7.12
C ALA A 410 -68.91 32.35 -7.29
N LYS A 411 -67.97 31.99 -8.18
CA LYS A 411 -67.46 30.61 -8.36
C LYS A 411 -66.31 30.25 -7.40
N GLY A 412 -65.90 31.15 -6.50
CA GLY A 412 -64.95 30.88 -5.43
C GLY A 412 -63.48 30.74 -5.87
N MET A 413 -63.14 31.03 -7.12
CA MET A 413 -61.76 30.99 -7.61
C MET A 413 -61.03 32.31 -7.29
N GLY A 414 -60.21 32.31 -6.25
CA GLY A 414 -59.22 33.38 -6.01
C GLY A 414 -59.17 33.98 -4.61
N LEU A 415 -60.01 33.56 -3.67
CA LEU A 415 -59.94 34.02 -2.28
C LEU A 415 -59.46 32.89 -1.36
N VAL A 416 -58.16 32.91 -1.02
CA VAL A 416 -57.60 32.08 0.05
C VAL A 416 -58.37 32.42 1.33
N LYS A 417 -59.00 31.42 1.94
CA LYS A 417 -59.77 31.61 3.18
C LYS A 417 -58.80 32.00 4.30
N SER A 418 -59.17 32.96 5.15
CA SER A 418 -58.34 33.38 6.30
C SER A 418 -57.81 32.17 7.07
N GLN A 419 -58.71 31.22 7.38
CA GLN A 419 -58.41 29.98 8.09
C GLN A 419 -57.29 29.12 7.47
N ASP A 420 -57.05 29.22 6.16
CA ASP A 420 -55.99 28.45 5.49
C ASP A 420 -54.67 29.24 5.44
N LEU A 421 -54.74 30.58 5.49
CA LEU A 421 -53.58 31.45 5.75
C LEU A 421 -53.10 31.31 7.21
N ASP A 422 -54.04 31.32 8.17
CA ASP A 422 -53.77 31.20 9.60
C ASP A 422 -53.06 29.86 9.91
N LYS A 423 -53.55 28.74 9.37
CA LYS A 423 -52.89 27.42 9.46
C LYS A 423 -51.52 27.38 8.79
N ALA A 424 -51.33 28.10 7.69
CA ALA A 424 -50.03 28.17 7.02
C ALA A 424 -49.02 28.94 7.89
N GLN A 425 -49.45 30.02 8.55
CA GLN A 425 -48.64 30.79 9.50
C GLN A 425 -48.28 29.97 10.75
N GLU A 426 -49.25 29.26 11.35
CA GLU A 426 -49.00 28.33 12.47
C GLU A 426 -47.98 27.25 12.09
N LYS A 427 -48.10 26.68 10.88
CA LYS A 427 -47.16 25.65 10.39
C LYS A 427 -45.78 26.22 10.08
N ILE A 428 -45.69 27.46 9.59
CA ILE A 428 -44.41 28.16 9.41
C ILE A 428 -43.75 28.39 10.77
N SER A 429 -44.47 28.89 11.80
CA SER A 429 -43.89 29.10 13.12
C SER A 429 -43.42 27.79 13.78
N GLN A 430 -44.16 26.69 13.61
CA GLN A 430 -43.73 25.37 14.08
C GLN A 430 -42.43 24.91 13.39
N LEU A 431 -42.34 25.08 12.06
CA LEU A 431 -41.12 24.74 11.32
C LEU A 431 -39.93 25.67 11.68
N GLU A 432 -40.18 26.95 12.00
CA GLU A 432 -39.15 27.86 12.49
C GLU A 432 -38.65 27.47 13.89
N GLU A 433 -39.53 27.05 14.80
CA GLU A 433 -39.16 26.49 16.10
C GLU A 433 -38.40 25.16 15.97
N GLU A 434 -38.82 24.26 15.07
CA GLU A 434 -38.10 23.02 14.77
C GLU A 434 -36.71 23.28 14.18
N ILE A 435 -36.59 24.22 13.23
CA ILE A 435 -35.31 24.64 12.66
C ILE A 435 -34.40 25.25 13.73
N ALA A 436 -34.94 26.09 14.63
CA ALA A 436 -34.19 26.65 15.75
C ALA A 436 -33.69 25.54 16.70
N GLY A 437 -34.56 24.60 17.10
CA GLY A 437 -34.21 23.46 17.95
C GLY A 437 -33.16 22.54 17.33
N LEU A 438 -33.31 22.21 16.04
CA LEU A 438 -32.33 21.43 15.28
C LEU A 438 -31.00 22.18 15.16
N SER A 439 -31.00 23.50 14.95
CA SER A 439 -29.78 24.31 14.87
C SER A 439 -29.02 24.33 16.21
N SER A 440 -29.72 24.40 17.34
CA SER A 440 -29.13 24.27 18.67
C SER A 440 -28.52 22.88 18.88
N SER A 441 -29.26 21.82 18.54
CA SER A 441 -28.75 20.44 18.65
C SER A 441 -27.50 20.21 17.78
N VAL A 442 -27.46 20.76 16.57
CA VAL A 442 -26.26 20.73 15.72
C VAL A 442 -25.10 21.53 16.33
N SER A 443 -25.36 22.68 16.96
CA SER A 443 -24.34 23.44 17.71
C SER A 443 -23.77 22.62 18.88
N ASP A 444 -24.62 21.98 19.68
CA ASP A 444 -24.20 21.19 20.84
C ASP A 444 -23.43 19.93 20.41
N LEU A 445 -23.90 19.23 19.38
CA LEU A 445 -23.22 18.06 18.82
C LEU A 445 -21.89 18.42 18.16
N THR A 446 -21.79 19.55 17.45
CA THR A 446 -20.51 20.01 16.88
C THR A 446 -19.53 20.42 17.97
N SER A 447 -19.98 21.09 19.05
CA SER A 447 -19.12 21.39 20.20
C SER A 447 -18.66 20.13 20.95
N SER A 448 -19.50 19.10 21.06
CA SER A 448 -19.11 17.82 21.64
C SER A 448 -18.10 17.08 20.75
N ASN A 449 -18.27 17.14 19.43
CA ASN A 449 -17.38 16.49 18.48
C ASN A 449 -16.01 17.20 18.39
N THR A 450 -15.95 18.55 18.49
CA THR A 450 -14.67 19.27 18.60
C THR A 450 -13.95 18.99 19.92
N ALA A 451 -14.68 18.84 21.04
CA ALA A 451 -14.08 18.41 22.31
C ALA A 451 -13.52 16.97 22.24
N LEU A 452 -14.29 16.02 21.70
CA LEU A 452 -13.85 14.63 21.53
C LEU A 452 -12.68 14.49 20.55
N THR A 453 -12.65 15.26 19.46
CA THR A 453 -11.50 15.26 18.54
C THR A 453 -10.26 15.91 19.18
N ALA A 454 -10.41 16.91 20.04
CA ALA A 454 -9.31 17.44 20.85
C ALA A 454 -8.78 16.42 21.88
N GLU A 455 -9.65 15.61 22.48
CA GLU A 455 -9.25 14.52 23.38
C GLU A 455 -8.54 13.39 22.62
N VAL A 456 -9.12 12.92 21.50
CA VAL A 456 -8.52 11.88 20.64
C VAL A 456 -7.17 12.32 20.09
N THR A 457 -7.01 13.58 19.66
CA THR A 457 -5.69 14.08 19.20
C THR A 457 -4.66 14.13 20.32
N ASN A 458 -5.04 14.52 21.55
CA ASN A 458 -4.16 14.41 22.71
C ASN A 458 -3.78 12.95 23.01
N LEU A 459 -4.75 12.02 23.01
CA LEU A 459 -4.48 10.60 23.23
C LEU A 459 -3.57 10.02 22.13
N MET A 460 -3.81 10.37 20.86
CA MET A 460 -2.93 10.00 19.75
C MET A 460 -1.52 10.56 19.91
N GLN A 461 -1.36 11.81 20.36
CA GLN A 461 -0.05 12.40 20.62
C GLN A 461 0.70 11.68 21.75
N ARG A 462 0.00 11.27 22.82
CA ARG A 462 0.58 10.52 23.94
C ARG A 462 0.97 9.09 23.55
N VAL A 463 0.15 8.41 22.75
CA VAL A 463 0.51 7.10 22.18
C VAL A 463 1.69 7.24 21.21
N ALA A 464 1.72 8.29 20.38
CA ALA A 464 2.81 8.55 19.45
C ALA A 464 4.13 8.95 20.14
N SER A 465 4.08 9.57 21.32
CA SER A 465 5.26 9.84 22.16
C SER A 465 5.76 8.60 22.91
N GLY A 466 5.04 7.48 22.87
CA GLY A 466 5.38 6.24 23.56
C GLY A 466 5.06 6.23 25.06
N GLU A 467 4.12 7.07 25.51
CA GLU A 467 3.57 6.95 26.87
C GLU A 467 2.79 5.62 26.99
N PHE A 468 3.22 4.77 27.92
CA PHE A 468 2.59 3.49 28.27
C PHE A 468 2.04 3.54 29.70
N ASN A 469 1.09 2.69 30.04
CA ASN A 469 0.49 2.69 31.39
C ASN A 469 1.23 1.72 32.34
N PRO A 470 2.02 2.20 33.31
CA PRO A 470 2.84 1.33 34.18
C PRO A 470 2.02 0.42 35.12
N ALA A 471 0.70 0.61 35.23
CA ALA A 471 -0.19 -0.28 35.98
C ALA A 471 -0.51 -1.58 35.23
N TYR A 472 -0.50 -1.56 33.91
CA TYR A 472 -0.89 -2.71 33.05
C TYR A 472 0.25 -3.17 32.12
N GLU A 473 1.16 -2.27 31.77
CA GLU A 473 2.21 -2.49 30.77
C GLU A 473 3.60 -2.30 31.40
N ARG A 474 4.55 -3.16 31.00
CA ARG A 474 5.94 -3.08 31.43
C ARG A 474 6.86 -3.16 30.22
N CYS A 475 7.53 -2.07 29.90
CA CYS A 475 8.60 -2.10 28.90
C CYS A 475 9.77 -2.95 29.40
N LEU A 476 10.11 -3.99 28.62
CA LEU A 476 11.27 -4.84 28.84
C LEU A 476 12.32 -4.55 27.76
N GLU A 477 13.56 -4.28 28.17
CA GLU A 477 14.70 -4.20 27.25
C GLU A 477 15.69 -5.34 27.49
N LEU A 478 16.33 -5.81 26.42
CA LEU A 478 17.45 -6.73 26.54
C LEU A 478 18.62 -6.03 27.25
N ARG A 479 19.12 -6.61 28.35
CA ARG A 479 20.27 -6.08 29.12
C ARG A 479 21.50 -5.78 28.25
N ASN A 480 21.65 -6.47 27.12
CA ASN A 480 22.72 -6.30 26.12
C ASN A 480 22.24 -5.72 24.77
N ASN A 481 21.24 -4.82 24.78
CA ASN A 481 20.72 -4.11 23.62
C ASN A 481 21.83 -3.38 22.82
N PRO A 482 21.87 -3.42 21.47
CA PRO A 482 22.80 -2.62 20.66
C PRO A 482 22.80 -1.12 20.99
N ALA A 483 21.64 -0.51 21.32
CA ALA A 483 21.58 0.88 21.75
C ALA A 483 22.42 1.14 23.02
N ARG A 484 22.36 0.21 23.98
CA ARG A 484 23.13 0.24 25.22
C ARG A 484 24.63 -0.03 25.00
N LYS A 485 24.99 -0.84 23.99
CA LYS A 485 26.39 -1.00 23.55
C LYS A 485 26.93 0.28 22.92
N ILE A 486 26.19 0.90 21.99
CA ILE A 486 26.56 2.17 21.35
C ILE A 486 26.67 3.28 22.40
N TRP A 487 25.75 3.34 23.37
CA TRP A 487 25.83 4.29 24.48
C TRP A 487 27.04 4.01 25.39
N GLY A 488 27.36 2.74 25.64
CA GLY A 488 28.57 2.33 26.34
C GLY A 488 29.85 2.80 25.64
N ILE A 489 29.95 2.57 24.33
CA ILE A 489 31.07 3.03 23.48
C ILE A 489 31.16 4.56 23.52
N ARG A 490 30.06 5.28 23.23
CA ARG A 490 30.04 6.76 23.28
C ARG A 490 30.39 7.33 24.64
N LYS A 491 29.99 6.64 25.72
CA LYS A 491 30.36 7.04 27.08
C LYS A 491 31.85 6.80 27.33
N GLN A 492 32.40 5.66 26.91
CA GLN A 492 33.83 5.39 26.98
C GLN A 492 34.63 6.40 26.14
N GLU A 493 34.22 6.71 24.91
CA GLU A 493 34.80 7.77 24.07
C GLU A 493 34.77 9.14 24.77
N LEU A 494 33.65 9.52 25.40
CA LEU A 494 33.53 10.79 26.13
C LEU A 494 34.37 10.82 27.42
N ASP A 495 34.46 9.72 28.15
CA ASP A 495 35.24 9.64 29.39
C ASP A 495 36.75 9.57 29.07
N ASP A 496 37.15 8.90 27.99
CA ASP A 496 38.50 8.91 27.43
C ASP A 496 38.89 10.30 26.90
N LEU A 497 38.03 10.97 26.13
CA LEU A 497 38.29 12.34 25.67
C LEU A 497 38.39 13.34 26.83
N LYS A 498 37.68 13.12 27.94
CA LYS A 498 37.88 13.92 29.17
C LYS A 498 39.21 13.60 29.84
N ALA A 499 39.63 12.34 29.86
CA ALA A 499 40.94 11.95 30.39
C ALA A 499 42.08 12.53 29.54
N GLU A 500 42.03 12.41 28.21
CA GLU A 500 42.99 13.02 27.28
C GLU A 500 43.01 14.56 27.42
N ASN A 501 41.85 15.22 27.53
CA ASN A 501 41.81 16.66 27.82
C ASN A 501 42.39 17.00 29.20
N GLY A 502 42.20 16.14 30.21
CA GLY A 502 42.83 16.27 31.53
C GLY A 502 44.35 16.21 31.44
N GLU A 503 44.90 15.16 30.82
CA GLU A 503 46.34 15.00 30.58
C GLU A 503 46.92 16.16 29.77
N LEU A 504 46.19 16.68 28.78
CA LEU A 504 46.61 17.85 28.00
C LEU A 504 46.57 19.15 28.83
N LEU A 505 45.59 19.34 29.70
CA LEU A 505 45.50 20.49 30.61
C LEU A 505 46.57 20.45 31.70
N GLU A 506 46.86 19.28 32.28
CA GLU A 506 47.97 19.07 33.21
C GLU A 506 49.31 19.40 32.52
N ARG A 507 49.52 18.88 31.31
CA ARG A 507 50.72 19.16 30.51
C ARG A 507 50.84 20.63 30.09
N LEU A 508 49.72 21.31 29.83
CA LEU A 508 49.71 22.76 29.59
C LEU A 508 50.05 23.53 30.88
N ALA A 509 49.52 23.14 32.03
CA ALA A 509 49.85 23.75 33.31
C ALA A 509 51.33 23.52 33.70
N GLU A 510 51.92 22.36 33.37
CA GLU A 510 53.36 22.12 33.48
C GLU A 510 54.17 23.07 32.58
N LEU A 511 53.75 23.24 31.32
CA LEU A 511 54.42 24.14 30.37
C LEU A 511 54.27 25.62 30.76
N ASP A 512 53.10 26.04 31.25
CA ASP A 512 52.86 27.39 31.76
C ASP A 512 53.64 27.62 33.06
N GLY A 513 53.79 26.61 33.93
CA GLY A 513 54.68 26.68 35.10
C GLY A 513 56.16 26.80 34.72
N LEU A 514 56.60 26.12 33.65
CA LEU A 514 57.94 26.26 33.08
C LEU A 514 58.16 27.62 32.39
N LEU A 515 57.12 28.18 31.76
CA LEU A 515 57.16 29.54 31.19
C LEU A 515 57.15 30.62 32.28
N ALA A 516 56.36 30.45 33.35
CA ALA A 516 56.30 31.37 34.48
C ALA A 516 57.61 31.37 35.29
N SER A 517 58.24 30.20 35.49
CA SER A 517 59.57 30.11 36.11
C SER A 517 60.68 30.66 35.20
N SER A 518 60.54 30.52 33.87
CA SER A 518 61.41 31.21 32.89
C SER A 518 61.25 32.74 32.94
N GLN A 519 60.02 33.26 33.09
CA GLN A 519 59.79 34.71 33.26
C GLN A 519 60.21 35.28 34.62
N ALA A 520 60.10 34.50 35.70
CA ALA A 520 60.63 34.86 37.01
C ALA A 520 62.17 34.81 37.06
N GLY A 521 62.80 34.11 36.11
CA GLY A 521 64.24 34.00 35.91
C GLY A 521 64.83 35.02 34.92
N ALA A 522 64.36 36.27 34.93
CA ALA A 522 64.94 37.36 34.13
C ALA A 522 66.34 37.78 34.65
N GLY A 523 67.32 36.88 34.50
CA GLY A 523 68.64 37.00 35.14
C GLY A 523 69.70 36.09 34.50
N ALA A 524 70.22 36.54 33.36
CA ALA A 524 71.49 36.13 32.71
C ALA A 524 71.56 34.86 31.83
N SER A 525 72.49 34.95 30.87
CA SER A 525 72.98 33.95 29.90
C SER A 525 72.00 33.43 28.84
N GLY A 526 72.24 33.85 27.59
CA GLY A 526 71.57 33.30 26.40
C GLY A 526 72.27 32.06 25.83
N GLY A 527 71.54 31.33 24.98
CA GLY A 527 72.04 30.18 24.23
C GLY A 527 70.91 29.57 23.41
N GLY A 528 70.89 29.82 22.10
CA GLY A 528 69.81 29.33 21.22
C GLY A 528 69.89 27.81 21.01
N GLY A 529 68.74 27.14 20.95
CA GLY A 529 68.69 25.69 20.77
C GLY A 529 67.29 25.15 20.44
N ALA A 530 67.04 25.00 19.14
CA ALA A 530 66.11 24.06 18.48
C ALA A 530 64.77 23.67 19.14
N VAL A 531 63.69 23.92 18.40
CA VAL A 531 62.38 23.25 18.53
C VAL A 531 62.51 21.72 18.42
N PRO A 532 61.87 20.94 19.32
CA PRO A 532 61.10 19.79 18.86
C PRO A 532 59.74 19.65 19.57
N ALA A 533 58.99 20.75 19.71
CA ALA A 533 57.65 20.72 20.32
C ALA A 533 56.57 20.05 19.45
N ARG A 534 56.76 19.97 18.13
CA ARG A 534 55.73 19.51 17.16
C ARG A 534 55.58 18.00 17.03
N GLU A 535 56.57 17.21 17.44
CA GLU A 535 56.61 15.76 17.16
C GLU A 535 56.03 14.90 18.31
N ARG A 536 55.62 15.54 19.42
CA ARG A 536 54.94 14.89 20.56
C ARG A 536 53.48 15.34 20.71
N MET A 537 52.86 15.73 19.60
CA MET A 537 51.52 16.34 19.55
C MET A 537 50.38 15.32 19.39
N VAL A 538 50.69 14.03 19.36
CA VAL A 538 49.73 12.91 19.39
C VAL A 538 50.01 12.07 20.65
N PRO A 539 49.03 11.80 21.51
CA PRO A 539 49.22 10.90 22.64
C PRO A 539 49.62 9.49 22.18
N ARG A 540 50.59 8.88 22.86
CA ARG A 540 51.09 7.54 22.50
C ARG A 540 50.00 6.47 22.65
N SER A 541 49.12 6.64 23.63
CA SER A 541 47.90 5.86 23.86
C SER A 541 47.03 5.78 22.60
N SER A 542 46.73 6.92 21.95
CA SER A 542 45.89 6.98 20.75
C SER A 542 46.57 6.31 19.54
N TYR A 543 47.91 6.40 19.42
CA TYR A 543 48.68 5.72 18.37
C TYR A 543 48.69 4.18 18.56
N ASP A 544 48.98 3.70 19.77
CA ASP A 544 49.04 2.27 20.06
C ASP A 544 47.65 1.60 19.92
N ARG A 545 46.57 2.31 20.26
CA ARG A 545 45.18 1.89 20.00
C ARG A 545 44.88 1.73 18.52
N LEU A 546 45.16 2.76 17.70
CA LEU A 546 44.89 2.72 16.25
C LEU A 546 45.69 1.61 15.55
N LYS A 547 46.89 1.31 16.04
CA LYS A 547 47.71 0.18 15.58
C LYS A 547 47.07 -1.17 15.92
N ALA A 548 46.58 -1.34 17.16
CA ALA A 548 45.90 -2.56 17.58
C ALA A 548 44.60 -2.81 16.79
N GLU A 549 43.78 -1.78 16.57
CA GLU A 549 42.55 -1.86 15.77
C GLU A 549 42.84 -2.25 14.31
N LYS A 550 43.86 -1.64 13.70
CA LYS A 550 44.30 -2.00 12.34
C LYS A 550 44.72 -3.48 12.26
N GLU A 551 45.50 -3.97 13.21
CA GLU A 551 45.87 -5.39 13.25
C GLU A 551 44.67 -6.33 13.43
N GLU A 552 43.65 -5.93 14.21
CA GLU A 552 42.44 -6.72 14.38
C GLU A 552 41.58 -6.76 13.10
N LEU A 553 41.46 -5.63 12.40
CA LEU A 553 40.79 -5.54 11.09
C LEU A 553 41.51 -6.39 10.03
N GLU A 554 42.84 -6.37 9.99
CA GLU A 554 43.63 -7.22 9.09
C GLU A 554 43.44 -8.73 9.40
N LYS A 555 43.44 -9.11 10.69
CA LYS A 555 43.14 -10.48 11.14
C LYS A 555 41.71 -10.92 10.78
N ALA A 556 40.72 -10.02 10.89
CA ALA A 556 39.34 -10.28 10.49
C ALA A 556 39.19 -10.43 8.97
N HIS A 557 39.86 -9.58 8.19
CA HIS A 557 39.87 -9.64 6.73
C HIS A 557 40.53 -10.93 6.21
N ALA A 558 41.67 -11.34 6.78
CA ALA A 558 42.34 -12.59 6.43
C ALA A 558 41.42 -13.81 6.67
N LYS A 559 40.75 -13.88 7.82
CA LYS A 559 39.77 -14.94 8.13
C LYS A 559 38.58 -14.94 7.15
N ARG A 560 38.09 -13.77 6.73
CA ARG A 560 37.02 -13.64 5.73
C ARG A 560 37.47 -14.17 4.36
N LEU A 561 38.68 -13.82 3.93
CA LEU A 561 39.24 -14.28 2.64
C LEU A 561 39.49 -15.79 2.64
N GLN A 562 39.97 -16.35 3.75
CA GLN A 562 40.13 -17.81 3.91
C GLN A 562 38.79 -18.53 3.77
N ARG A 563 37.76 -18.10 4.52
CA ARG A 563 36.40 -18.68 4.42
C ARG A 563 35.84 -18.59 3.01
N LEU A 564 36.09 -17.49 2.29
CA LEU A 564 35.65 -17.34 0.90
C LEU A 564 36.32 -18.37 -0.04
N LYS A 565 37.62 -18.64 0.14
CA LYS A 565 38.34 -19.70 -0.59
C LYS A 565 37.82 -21.09 -0.24
N GLU A 566 37.54 -21.37 1.04
CA GLU A 566 36.97 -22.63 1.50
C GLU A 566 35.59 -22.87 0.89
N ILE A 567 34.69 -21.88 0.96
CA ILE A 567 33.34 -21.95 0.36
C ILE A 567 33.42 -22.12 -1.16
N PHE A 568 34.29 -21.36 -1.85
CA PHE A 568 34.46 -21.49 -3.30
C PHE A 568 34.94 -22.89 -3.68
N THR A 569 36.01 -23.39 -3.04
CA THR A 569 36.53 -24.74 -3.33
C THR A 569 35.54 -25.86 -2.99
N HIS A 570 34.72 -25.69 -1.95
CA HIS A 570 33.65 -26.65 -1.63
C HIS A 570 32.55 -26.64 -2.70
N LYS A 571 32.04 -25.46 -3.06
CA LYS A 571 30.99 -25.31 -4.08
C LYS A 571 31.45 -25.70 -5.49
N SER A 572 32.72 -25.48 -5.82
CA SER A 572 33.32 -25.99 -7.06
C SER A 572 33.39 -27.52 -7.08
N LYS A 573 33.70 -28.18 -5.94
CA LYS A 573 33.67 -29.64 -5.85
C LYS A 573 32.24 -30.18 -6.00
N GLU A 574 31.28 -29.61 -5.28
CA GLU A 574 29.86 -29.93 -5.39
C GLU A 574 29.36 -29.82 -6.84
N PHE A 575 29.69 -28.73 -7.54
CA PHE A 575 29.36 -28.56 -8.96
C PHE A 575 30.01 -29.62 -9.86
N LEU A 576 31.30 -29.92 -9.65
CA LEU A 576 32.03 -30.95 -10.41
C LEU A 576 31.48 -32.37 -10.15
N GLU A 577 31.01 -32.64 -8.93
CA GLU A 577 30.35 -33.91 -8.55
C GLU A 577 28.95 -34.01 -9.15
N ALA A 578 28.17 -32.93 -9.17
CA ALA A 578 26.88 -32.88 -9.86
C ALA A 578 27.04 -33.11 -11.38
N VAL A 579 28.02 -32.45 -12.02
CA VAL A 579 28.34 -32.67 -13.44
C VAL A 579 28.78 -34.12 -13.70
N TYR A 580 29.58 -34.71 -12.81
CA TYR A 580 29.97 -36.11 -12.93
C TYR A 580 28.78 -37.07 -12.77
N SER A 581 27.85 -36.78 -11.86
CA SER A 581 26.67 -37.61 -11.60
C SER A 581 25.58 -37.49 -12.68
N LEU A 582 25.43 -36.31 -13.30
CA LEU A 582 24.37 -36.06 -14.29
C LEU A 582 24.82 -36.36 -15.72
N LEU A 583 26.04 -35.93 -16.10
CA LEU A 583 26.55 -36.07 -17.46
C LEU A 583 27.52 -37.26 -17.62
N GLY A 584 27.92 -37.91 -16.52
CA GLY A 584 28.88 -39.01 -16.56
C GLY A 584 30.31 -38.57 -16.91
N TRP A 585 30.66 -37.28 -16.77
CA TRP A 585 31.99 -36.75 -17.12
C TRP A 585 32.69 -36.13 -15.92
N ARG A 586 33.85 -36.67 -15.55
CA ARG A 586 34.72 -36.12 -14.52
C ARG A 586 35.66 -35.09 -15.15
N ILE A 587 35.53 -33.85 -14.73
CA ILE A 587 36.35 -32.73 -15.19
C ILE A 587 37.51 -32.53 -14.22
N LYS A 588 38.74 -32.40 -14.75
CA LYS A 588 39.93 -31.98 -14.01
C LYS A 588 40.65 -30.89 -14.77
N PHE A 589 40.95 -29.78 -14.11
CA PHE A 589 41.83 -28.74 -14.65
C PHE A 589 43.29 -29.19 -14.50
N ASP A 590 44.11 -29.00 -15.54
CA ASP A 590 45.55 -29.22 -15.47
C ASP A 590 46.26 -28.03 -14.77
N GLU A 591 47.49 -28.21 -14.28
CA GLU A 591 48.17 -27.22 -13.43
C GLU A 591 48.40 -25.86 -14.11
N SER A 592 48.44 -25.84 -15.45
CA SER A 592 48.54 -24.63 -16.27
C SER A 592 47.22 -23.85 -16.44
N GLY A 593 46.08 -24.38 -15.98
CA GLY A 593 44.76 -23.73 -16.04
C GLY A 593 44.09 -23.63 -17.42
N SER A 594 44.85 -23.71 -18.53
CA SER A 594 44.33 -23.68 -19.92
C SER A 594 43.67 -24.97 -20.39
N ASP A 595 44.07 -26.09 -19.80
CA ASP A 595 43.79 -27.44 -20.30
C ASP A 595 42.78 -28.13 -19.39
N ILE A 596 41.66 -28.55 -19.97
CA ILE A 596 40.61 -29.29 -19.28
C ILE A 596 40.70 -30.77 -19.66
N ARG A 597 40.84 -31.63 -18.66
CA ARG A 597 40.87 -33.09 -18.82
C ARG A 597 39.53 -33.68 -18.44
N LEU A 598 38.84 -34.27 -19.41
CA LEU A 598 37.60 -35.01 -19.23
C LEU A 598 37.89 -36.52 -19.14
N THR A 599 37.23 -37.21 -18.21
CA THR A 599 37.27 -38.66 -18.06
C THR A 599 35.84 -39.19 -17.89
N SER A 600 35.42 -40.10 -18.75
CA SER A 600 34.06 -40.67 -18.66
C SER A 600 33.92 -41.58 -17.43
N MET A 601 32.73 -41.59 -16.83
CA MET A 601 32.30 -42.47 -15.75
C MET A 601 32.39 -43.95 -16.14
N TYR A 602 32.17 -44.26 -17.42
CA TYR A 602 32.17 -45.61 -17.99
C TYR A 602 33.54 -46.03 -18.55
N ALA A 603 34.57 -45.17 -18.47
CA ALA A 603 35.90 -45.50 -18.95
C ALA A 603 36.59 -46.54 -18.02
N PRO A 604 37.21 -47.61 -18.57
CA PRO A 604 37.94 -48.58 -17.75
C PRO A 604 39.16 -47.91 -17.09
N LYS A 605 39.41 -48.24 -15.82
CA LYS A 605 40.48 -47.61 -15.04
C LYS A 605 41.88 -48.02 -15.56
N GLY A 606 42.81 -47.07 -15.56
CA GLY A 606 44.19 -47.27 -16.01
C GLY A 606 44.44 -46.84 -17.47
N LYS A 607 45.48 -47.41 -18.11
CA LYS A 607 45.96 -47.02 -19.45
C LYS A 607 44.96 -47.27 -20.59
N ASN A 608 43.89 -48.03 -20.32
CA ASN A 608 42.89 -48.42 -21.30
C ASN A 608 41.72 -47.43 -21.38
N GLY A 609 41.61 -46.49 -20.43
CA GLY A 609 40.52 -45.52 -20.36
C GLY A 609 40.65 -44.39 -21.39
N LEU A 610 39.50 -43.84 -21.81
CA LEU A 610 39.44 -42.64 -22.63
C LEU A 610 39.70 -41.40 -21.78
N THR A 611 40.74 -40.64 -22.15
CA THR A 611 40.99 -39.29 -21.64
C THR A 611 40.86 -38.30 -22.79
N ILE A 612 40.03 -37.28 -22.62
CA ILE A 612 39.91 -36.18 -23.58
C ILE A 612 40.56 -34.95 -22.96
N LYS A 613 41.56 -34.38 -23.62
CA LYS A 613 42.07 -33.04 -23.32
C LYS A 613 41.35 -32.03 -24.22
N PHE A 614 40.84 -30.97 -23.63
CA PHE A 614 40.24 -29.84 -24.31
C PHE A 614 41.06 -28.59 -23.97
N THR A 615 41.61 -27.95 -24.99
CA THR A 615 42.32 -26.68 -24.86
C THR A 615 41.42 -25.59 -25.42
N SER A 616 41.10 -24.57 -24.61
CA SER A 616 40.22 -23.47 -25.02
C SER A 616 41.02 -22.18 -25.11
N SER A 617 41.31 -21.74 -26.34
CA SER A 617 41.46 -20.32 -26.64
C SER A 617 40.05 -19.72 -26.73
N GLU A 618 39.83 -18.61 -26.03
CA GLU A 618 38.53 -17.96 -25.76
C GLU A 618 37.40 -18.26 -26.77
N GLY A 619 36.39 -19.01 -26.31
CA GLY A 619 35.16 -19.32 -27.06
C GLY A 619 34.86 -20.81 -27.15
N HIS A 620 33.79 -21.16 -27.88
CA HIS A 620 33.35 -22.55 -28.09
C HIS A 620 34.28 -23.36 -29.03
N PHE A 621 35.34 -22.75 -29.54
CA PHE A 621 36.28 -23.31 -30.52
C PHE A 621 37.58 -23.77 -29.85
N GLY A 622 37.51 -24.85 -29.07
CA GLY A 622 38.69 -25.45 -28.46
C GLY A 622 39.23 -26.65 -29.25
N THR A 623 40.56 -26.83 -29.30
CA THR A 623 41.13 -28.04 -29.93
C THR A 623 41.02 -29.22 -28.97
N MET A 624 40.25 -30.23 -29.40
CA MET A 624 40.04 -31.46 -28.65
C MET A 624 41.09 -32.51 -29.05
N GLN A 625 41.88 -32.98 -28.10
CA GLN A 625 42.82 -34.08 -28.25
C GLN A 625 42.34 -35.29 -27.46
N MET A 626 42.21 -36.45 -28.12
CA MET A 626 41.82 -37.70 -27.48
C MET A 626 43.05 -38.56 -27.20
N SER A 627 43.05 -39.29 -26.08
CA SER A 627 44.14 -40.17 -25.68
C SER A 627 43.61 -41.42 -24.99
N GLY A 628 44.27 -42.56 -25.23
CA GLY A 628 43.88 -43.89 -24.76
C GLY A 628 43.55 -44.84 -25.91
N MET A 629 43.49 -46.15 -25.61
CA MET A 629 43.29 -47.19 -26.63
C MET A 629 41.96 -47.04 -27.40
N MET A 630 40.92 -46.53 -26.74
CA MET A 630 39.60 -46.30 -27.32
C MET A 630 39.52 -45.07 -28.23
N ALA A 631 40.51 -44.16 -28.23
CA ALA A 631 40.46 -42.95 -29.04
C ALA A 631 40.32 -43.27 -30.55
N ARG A 632 41.03 -44.29 -31.04
CA ARG A 632 40.96 -44.73 -32.45
C ARG A 632 39.59 -45.25 -32.86
N SER A 633 38.82 -45.84 -31.94
CA SER A 633 37.46 -46.35 -32.19
C SER A 633 36.41 -45.23 -32.29
N LEU A 634 36.77 -44.01 -31.87
CA LEU A 634 35.86 -42.88 -31.74
C LEU A 634 36.23 -41.74 -32.71
N GLU A 635 37.23 -41.94 -33.56
CA GLU A 635 37.74 -40.93 -34.49
C GLU A 635 36.69 -40.58 -35.55
N GLU A 636 35.89 -41.55 -36.00
CA GLU A 636 34.74 -41.36 -36.90
C GLU A 636 33.66 -40.50 -36.23
N SER A 637 33.28 -40.84 -34.98
CA SER A 637 32.36 -40.03 -34.16
C SER A 637 32.88 -38.62 -33.90
N ARG A 638 34.20 -38.44 -33.73
CA ARG A 638 34.87 -37.14 -33.58
C ARG A 638 34.80 -36.34 -34.88
N GLN A 639 35.07 -36.95 -36.02
CA GLN A 639 35.00 -36.30 -37.33
C GLN A 639 33.59 -35.77 -37.58
N PHE A 640 32.57 -36.62 -37.43
CA PHE A 640 31.17 -36.24 -37.65
C PHE A 640 30.66 -35.16 -36.68
N TRP A 641 30.92 -35.29 -35.37
CA TRP A 641 30.37 -34.35 -34.39
C TRP A 641 31.21 -33.11 -34.16
N VAL A 642 32.54 -33.22 -34.11
CA VAL A 642 33.44 -32.11 -33.73
C VAL A 642 33.99 -31.38 -34.96
N VAL A 643 34.31 -32.08 -36.06
CA VAL A 643 34.88 -31.45 -37.26
C VAL A 643 33.79 -30.96 -38.22
N GLU A 644 32.82 -31.82 -38.56
CA GLU A 644 31.74 -31.46 -39.49
C GLU A 644 30.63 -30.63 -38.85
N ARG A 645 30.20 -30.99 -37.63
CA ARG A 645 29.08 -30.32 -36.93
C ARG A 645 29.48 -29.36 -35.81
N GLN A 646 30.78 -29.20 -35.52
CA GLN A 646 31.33 -28.30 -34.49
C GLN A 646 30.66 -28.40 -33.11
N SER A 647 30.14 -29.58 -32.74
CA SER A 647 29.36 -29.82 -31.52
C SER A 647 30.07 -30.81 -30.59
N VAL A 648 30.87 -30.27 -29.67
CA VAL A 648 31.47 -31.03 -28.57
C VAL A 648 30.39 -31.68 -27.67
N PRO A 649 29.26 -31.03 -27.33
CA PRO A 649 28.20 -31.69 -26.55
C PRO A 649 27.60 -32.91 -27.27
N GLY A 650 27.35 -32.83 -28.58
CA GLY A 650 26.86 -33.96 -29.38
C GLY A 650 27.86 -35.12 -29.42
N PHE A 651 29.15 -34.80 -29.55
CA PHE A 651 30.22 -35.80 -29.46
C PHE A 651 30.26 -36.49 -28.09
N LEU A 652 30.27 -35.72 -27.00
CA LEU A 652 30.32 -36.27 -25.65
C LEU A 652 29.10 -37.13 -25.32
N ALA A 653 27.91 -36.76 -25.81
CA ALA A 653 26.69 -37.56 -25.68
C ALA A 653 26.80 -38.90 -26.42
N GLN A 654 27.24 -38.90 -27.69
CA GLN A 654 27.47 -40.11 -28.48
C GLN A 654 28.47 -41.05 -27.77
N VAL A 655 29.59 -40.49 -27.27
CA VAL A 655 30.61 -41.26 -26.54
C VAL A 655 30.07 -41.82 -25.22
N THR A 656 29.22 -41.10 -24.49
CA THR A 656 28.59 -41.67 -23.28
C THR A 656 27.68 -42.84 -23.58
N THR A 657 26.85 -42.76 -24.62
CA THR A 657 25.97 -43.86 -25.03
C THR A 657 26.78 -45.07 -25.46
N GLU A 658 27.76 -44.89 -26.34
CA GLU A 658 28.61 -45.96 -26.86
C GLU A 658 29.44 -46.64 -25.75
N MET A 659 29.95 -45.87 -24.77
CA MET A 659 30.66 -46.43 -23.62
C MET A 659 29.72 -47.16 -22.65
N PHE A 660 28.53 -46.60 -22.41
CA PHE A 660 27.51 -47.23 -21.57
C PHE A 660 27.07 -48.58 -22.14
N GLU A 661 26.79 -48.65 -23.45
CA GLU A 661 26.47 -49.89 -24.16
C GLU A 661 27.60 -50.90 -24.04
N LYS A 662 28.85 -50.51 -24.34
CA LYS A 662 30.02 -51.39 -24.23
C LYS A 662 30.23 -51.92 -22.80
N THR A 663 30.02 -51.10 -21.75
CA THR A 663 30.07 -51.58 -20.36
C THR A 663 28.89 -52.46 -19.95
N THR A 664 27.69 -52.23 -20.50
CA THR A 664 26.48 -52.99 -20.19
C THR A 664 26.50 -54.36 -20.86
N ILE A 665 26.93 -54.43 -22.12
CA ILE A 665 27.17 -55.68 -22.85
C ILE A 665 28.28 -56.49 -22.16
N GLY A 666 29.36 -55.84 -21.72
CA GLY A 666 30.43 -56.48 -20.93
C GLY A 666 29.95 -57.07 -19.59
N ARG A 667 29.00 -56.41 -18.92
CA ARG A 667 28.35 -56.95 -17.71
C ARG A 667 27.45 -58.14 -18.00
N ALA A 668 26.63 -58.08 -19.06
CA ALA A 668 25.77 -59.20 -19.47
C ALA A 668 26.59 -60.43 -19.90
N ALA A 669 27.78 -60.23 -20.46
CA ALA A 669 28.73 -61.28 -20.82
C ALA A 669 29.63 -61.77 -19.66
N GLY A 670 29.38 -61.36 -18.42
CA GLY A 670 30.03 -61.90 -17.22
C GLY A 670 31.40 -61.34 -16.85
N TYR A 671 31.88 -60.25 -17.48
CA TYR A 671 33.14 -59.61 -17.10
C TYR A 671 32.95 -58.69 -15.87
N VAL A 672 33.04 -59.28 -14.68
CA VAL A 672 33.07 -58.53 -13.41
C VAL A 672 34.48 -57.99 -13.15
N GLY A 673 34.71 -56.73 -13.51
CA GLY A 673 35.85 -55.93 -13.07
C GLY A 673 35.45 -55.00 -11.93
N LEU A 674 35.35 -55.51 -10.70
CA LEU A 674 35.25 -54.69 -9.49
C LEU A 674 36.62 -54.09 -9.17
N GLY A 675 36.65 -52.79 -8.84
CA GLY A 675 37.87 -52.03 -8.51
C GLY A 675 37.71 -50.58 -8.85
#